data_AF-A0A5J4KRQ8-F1
#
_entry.id   AF-A0A5J4KRQ8-F1
#
_cell.length_a   1.000
_cell.length_b   1.000
_cell.length_c   1.000
_cell.angle_alpha   90.00
_cell.angle_beta   90.00
_cell.angle_gamma   90.00
#
_symmetry.space_group_name_H-M   'P 1'
#
loop_
_entity.id
_entity.type
_entity.pdbx_description
1 polymer ?
#
loop_
_entity_poly.entity_id
_entity_poly.type
_entity_poly.pdbx_seq_one_letter_code
_entity_poly.pdbx_strand_id
1 'polypeptide(L)'
;MQSLSEIAEPRSPLNLKLLFEQGRWQHIIFLTYSFDLPFFETYLLPILIQRGTRSVTVVADANWIAKRLPIWFEREQIRDAGKQYTLCGVNIPGAFHAKVILAANQTSGMALVGSGNLSTFSMTTGGELFTKVEWKERLVPSLAREIWAFYDALSRTVAINERFPWHVQEMSKLAPGLLANSHEPCLCHNLHEPLLDQLVRAVSTHEVIGLFAWAPFADRQLKALKALVEKLRPQKVTLAMQSEITNIDGQLLAVFVNSTPNIQWDFVELQQGTKKQMIHAKGILLTLDTGEDILCTGSPNLSAPALLSTIKQANLETAILLKGQRLKNILFHEDSVVSLKPFENWQSLQWRENGPGPAGEKKREEPLLLGASIEASTLTLNLRDTCPPDALAYFDYSDKGYQIVCKSESYTIPLHNGFFPRIVQLRWLNDQASNEVIIMYMKELRELSQEKVHTPSPSLMSLIYSGDSELLSFLHQLSDILILDPYDIKRSALGAAQPTAEEERKEAEQKGEPIDFSTIDIHVVLQRHRSYLDQTSSTGIRQASSFFWLDEINAYFKKLEDQQLNLAERPELTDSEEEELLGIPQWNNAFEQPRSVSSKIRMLLRNRIRRFINGLRIPEFYQTMPQDWVVANYIRFLNVLEFCWKRKETQGTIFVPHEYGQLCFDLFSAFWGNDAEDGYWSSLQEESAYGAATFLLDNQADALTLAAAHRILNVSGAMQPLAPVTIARLYQAGDTVGLFTPETMERALIYLEQPASNPALLLQKIEQTQKYFSWDRYCEILTKKYQVVNVTMKDQGFEQGKSLMIKSSQDIGAHSYVLAILADWITTSRTQGSHRSIFQMYWNDKSDLLVYNLNEAKLTHKSAVQGKTQVFKGCQIANLWLLQAFSSLLE
;
A
#
# COMPACT_ATOMS: atom_id res chain seq x y z
N MET A 1 40.81 -8.82 -14.39
CA MET A 1 40.67 -8.78 -12.92
C MET A 1 40.63 -7.33 -12.50
N GLN A 2 39.56 -6.91 -11.83
CA GLN A 2 39.43 -5.55 -11.33
C GLN A 2 40.37 -5.36 -10.12
N SER A 3 41.35 -4.46 -10.26
CA SER A 3 42.21 -4.01 -9.16
C SER A 3 41.43 -3.03 -8.28
N LEU A 4 41.27 -3.34 -6.99
CA LEU A 4 40.67 -2.45 -5.98
C LEU A 4 41.72 -1.48 -5.38
N SER A 5 42.52 -0.83 -6.22
CA SER A 5 43.70 -0.07 -5.74
C SER A 5 43.41 1.29 -5.08
N GLU A 6 42.16 1.73 -4.94
CA GLU A 6 41.81 2.97 -4.22
C GLU A 6 40.44 2.85 -3.52
N ILE A 7 40.39 2.27 -2.32
CA ILE A 7 39.23 2.41 -1.41
C ILE A 7 39.74 3.06 -0.12
N ALA A 8 39.63 4.38 -0.04
CA ALA A 8 40.15 5.18 1.08
C ALA A 8 39.09 5.64 2.08
N GLU A 9 37.79 5.40 1.85
CA GLU A 9 36.73 5.87 2.77
C GLU A 9 35.64 4.81 3.02
N PRO A 10 35.13 4.69 4.26
CA PRO A 10 34.02 3.81 4.59
C PRO A 10 32.75 4.27 3.85
N ARG A 11 32.27 3.45 2.92
CA ARG A 11 31.01 3.72 2.20
C ARG A 11 29.82 3.36 3.07
N SER A 12 28.77 4.18 3.01
CA SER A 12 27.46 3.83 3.58
C SER A 12 26.99 2.48 3.02
N PRO A 13 26.26 1.67 3.82
CA PRO A 13 25.70 0.39 3.35
C PRO A 13 24.89 0.56 2.07
N LEU A 14 24.96 -0.45 1.19
CA LEU A 14 24.16 -0.46 -0.04
C LEU A 14 22.67 -0.51 0.32
N ASN A 15 21.94 0.55 -0.02
CA ASN A 15 20.50 0.59 0.10
C ASN A 15 19.87 0.10 -1.21
N LEU A 16 19.39 -1.15 -1.25
CA LEU A 16 18.80 -1.73 -2.45
C LEU A 16 17.51 -1.01 -2.88
N LYS A 17 16.69 -0.52 -1.95
CA LYS A 17 15.51 0.31 -2.28
C LYS A 17 15.93 1.54 -3.07
N LEU A 18 16.86 2.33 -2.51
CA LEU A 18 17.35 3.55 -3.15
C LEU A 18 18.00 3.24 -4.51
N LEU A 19 18.68 2.09 -4.62
CA LEU A 19 19.28 1.63 -5.86
C LEU A 19 18.23 1.42 -6.95
N PHE A 20 17.15 0.69 -6.67
CA PHE A 20 16.07 0.48 -7.64
C PHE A 20 15.25 1.75 -7.90
N GLU A 21 15.10 2.62 -6.88
CA GLU A 21 14.45 3.93 -7.04
C GLU A 21 15.24 4.90 -7.91
N GLN A 22 16.57 4.78 -7.98
CA GLN A 22 17.41 5.65 -8.81
C GLN A 22 17.69 5.05 -10.19
N GLY A 23 17.61 3.73 -10.30
CA GLY A 23 17.82 3.00 -11.54
C GLY A 23 16.80 3.33 -12.61
N ARG A 24 17.26 3.40 -13.86
CA ARG A 24 16.40 3.54 -15.06
C ARG A 24 16.86 2.55 -16.10
N TRP A 25 16.25 1.37 -16.10
CA TRP A 25 16.60 0.29 -17.02
C TRP A 25 15.38 -0.08 -17.84
N GLN A 26 15.62 -0.62 -19.04
CA GLN A 26 14.53 -1.11 -19.87
C GLN A 26 14.32 -2.62 -19.65
N HIS A 27 15.40 -3.37 -19.46
CA HIS A 27 15.38 -4.80 -19.18
C HIS A 27 16.08 -5.08 -17.85
N ILE A 28 15.49 -5.97 -17.05
CA ILE A 28 16.09 -6.49 -15.82
C ILE A 28 15.79 -7.98 -15.66
N ILE A 29 16.83 -8.75 -15.32
CA ILE A 29 16.75 -10.19 -15.06
C ILE A 29 17.33 -10.45 -13.67
N PHE A 30 16.50 -11.05 -12.82
CA PHE A 30 16.84 -11.49 -11.47
C PHE A 30 16.99 -13.02 -11.44
N LEU A 31 18.09 -13.52 -10.91
CA LEU A 31 18.20 -14.88 -10.41
C LEU A 31 18.13 -14.83 -8.88
N THR A 32 17.29 -15.66 -8.28
CA THR A 32 17.11 -15.76 -6.83
C THR A 32 16.84 -17.20 -6.43
N TYR A 33 17.04 -17.59 -5.16
CA TYR A 33 16.59 -18.89 -4.67
C TYR A 33 15.13 -18.83 -4.24
N SER A 34 14.88 -18.15 -3.11
CA SER A 34 13.54 -17.84 -2.62
C SER A 34 13.03 -16.56 -3.28
N PHE A 35 11.71 -16.44 -3.40
CA PHE A 35 11.07 -15.32 -4.05
C PHE A 35 9.78 -14.93 -3.32
N ASP A 36 9.82 -13.82 -2.61
CA ASP A 36 8.63 -13.27 -1.96
C ASP A 36 7.77 -12.57 -3.03
N LEU A 37 6.89 -13.32 -3.69
CA LEU A 37 6.00 -12.83 -4.75
C LEU A 37 5.11 -11.67 -4.28
N PRO A 38 4.40 -11.77 -3.13
CA PRO A 38 3.60 -10.66 -2.62
C PRO A 38 4.42 -9.38 -2.41
N PHE A 39 5.58 -9.47 -1.77
CA PHE A 39 6.48 -8.32 -1.59
C PHE A 39 6.95 -7.77 -2.94
N PHE A 40 7.37 -8.63 -3.86
CA PHE A 40 7.87 -8.20 -5.15
C PHE A 40 6.82 -7.44 -5.95
N GLU A 41 5.61 -7.98 -6.09
CA GLU A 41 4.50 -7.34 -6.82
C GLU A 41 4.03 -6.07 -6.15
N THR A 42 4.07 -6.02 -4.81
CA THR A 42 3.58 -4.87 -4.05
C THR A 42 4.59 -3.73 -3.98
N TYR A 43 5.87 -4.04 -3.93
CA TYR A 43 6.92 -3.07 -3.58
C TYR A 43 7.92 -2.82 -4.70
N LEU A 44 8.59 -3.88 -5.17
CA LEU A 44 9.72 -3.71 -6.10
C LEU A 44 9.26 -3.53 -7.54
N LEU A 45 8.30 -4.33 -8.00
CA LEU A 45 7.77 -4.28 -9.37
C LEU A 45 7.21 -2.89 -9.72
N PRO A 46 6.39 -2.23 -8.86
CA PRO A 46 5.89 -0.89 -9.14
C PRO A 46 7.01 0.14 -9.29
N ILE A 47 8.07 0.07 -8.47
CA ILE A 47 9.25 0.95 -8.59
C ILE A 47 9.92 0.75 -9.96
N LEU A 48 10.16 -0.50 -10.36
CA LEU A 48 10.82 -0.82 -11.63
C LEU A 48 10.01 -0.32 -12.83
N ILE A 49 8.70 -0.61 -12.85
CA ILE A 49 7.79 -0.12 -13.89
C ILE A 49 7.75 1.41 -13.86
N GLN A 50 7.70 2.02 -12.67
CA GLN A 50 7.68 3.47 -12.52
C GLN A 50 8.89 4.15 -13.16
N ARG A 51 10.02 3.47 -13.12
CA ARG A 51 11.29 3.93 -13.71
C ARG A 51 11.47 3.55 -15.19
N GLY A 52 10.44 3.04 -15.83
CA GLY A 52 10.42 2.72 -17.26
C GLY A 52 10.97 1.33 -17.60
N THR A 53 11.03 0.42 -16.62
CA THR A 53 11.37 -0.98 -16.87
C THR A 53 10.19 -1.67 -17.55
N ARG A 54 10.44 -2.19 -18.74
CA ARG A 54 9.42 -2.79 -19.61
C ARG A 54 9.53 -4.31 -19.75
N SER A 55 10.65 -4.86 -19.31
CA SER A 55 10.93 -6.29 -19.37
C SER A 55 11.57 -6.72 -18.06
N VAL A 56 10.74 -7.30 -17.20
CA VAL A 56 11.14 -7.81 -15.89
C VAL A 56 11.06 -9.34 -15.92
N THR A 57 12.17 -10.01 -15.60
CA THR A 57 12.23 -11.46 -15.50
C THR A 57 12.78 -11.86 -14.14
N VAL A 58 12.06 -12.73 -13.44
CA VAL A 58 12.50 -13.37 -12.20
C VAL A 58 12.66 -14.86 -12.48
N VAL A 59 13.82 -15.40 -12.13
CA VAL A 59 14.14 -16.82 -12.23
C VAL A 59 14.42 -17.31 -10.82
N ALA A 60 13.64 -18.27 -10.34
CA ALA A 60 13.72 -18.79 -8.99
C ALA A 60 13.67 -20.32 -8.93
N ASP A 61 13.94 -20.90 -7.76
CA ASP A 61 13.89 -22.35 -7.57
C ASP A 61 12.44 -22.87 -7.72
N ALA A 62 12.24 -23.81 -8.65
CA ALA A 62 10.91 -24.31 -8.98
C ALA A 62 10.26 -25.07 -7.81
N ASN A 63 11.05 -25.81 -7.02
CA ASN A 63 10.52 -26.54 -5.87
C ASN A 63 10.13 -25.57 -4.74
N TRP A 64 10.87 -24.47 -4.60
CA TRP A 64 10.51 -23.41 -3.67
C TRP A 64 9.20 -22.75 -4.10
N ILE A 65 9.06 -22.32 -5.37
CA ILE A 65 7.82 -21.72 -5.89
C ILE A 65 6.62 -22.66 -5.69
N ALA A 66 6.75 -23.93 -6.09
CA ALA A 66 5.66 -24.90 -6.04
C ALA A 66 5.10 -25.11 -4.63
N LYS A 67 5.92 -24.98 -3.58
CA LYS A 67 5.44 -25.10 -2.19
C LYS A 67 4.61 -23.90 -1.71
N ARG A 68 4.75 -22.73 -2.34
CA ARG A 68 4.12 -21.48 -1.90
C ARG A 68 2.98 -21.06 -2.83
N LEU A 69 2.98 -21.56 -4.07
CA LEU A 69 1.98 -21.25 -5.07
C LEU A 69 0.53 -21.51 -4.61
N PRO A 70 0.20 -22.62 -3.90
CA PRO A 70 -1.15 -22.82 -3.36
C PRO A 70 -1.56 -21.73 -2.38
N ILE A 71 -0.66 -21.36 -1.46
CA ILE A 71 -0.90 -20.34 -0.44
C ILE A 71 -1.15 -18.98 -1.09
N TRP A 72 -0.31 -18.60 -2.07
CA TRP A 72 -0.49 -17.33 -2.77
C TRP A 72 -1.75 -17.31 -3.64
N PHE A 73 -2.13 -18.45 -4.21
CA PHE A 73 -3.33 -18.54 -5.03
C PHE A 73 -4.60 -18.41 -4.17
N GLU A 74 -4.69 -19.19 -3.09
CA GLU A 74 -5.81 -19.18 -2.14
C GLU A 74 -6.03 -17.79 -1.54
N ARG A 75 -4.93 -17.07 -1.28
CA ARG A 75 -4.95 -15.69 -0.75
C ARG A 75 -5.05 -14.60 -1.82
N GLU A 76 -5.27 -14.96 -3.08
CA GLU A 76 -5.35 -14.04 -4.22
C GLU A 76 -4.16 -13.07 -4.37
N GLN A 77 -2.96 -13.55 -4.02
CA GLN A 77 -1.72 -12.78 -4.05
C GLN A 77 -0.98 -12.88 -5.40
N ILE A 78 -1.41 -13.75 -6.31
CA ILE A 78 -0.88 -13.84 -7.67
C ILE A 78 -1.67 -12.90 -8.58
N ARG A 79 -1.13 -11.71 -8.84
CA ARG A 79 -1.83 -10.66 -9.60
C ARG A 79 -1.16 -10.37 -10.93
N ASP A 80 0.15 -10.13 -10.87
CA ASP A 80 0.93 -9.58 -11.98
C ASP A 80 1.90 -10.61 -12.58
N ALA A 81 2.17 -11.71 -11.88
CA ALA A 81 2.97 -12.82 -12.38
C ALA A 81 2.41 -13.36 -13.71
N GLY A 82 3.26 -13.41 -14.73
CA GLY A 82 2.87 -13.82 -16.07
C GLY A 82 2.17 -12.74 -16.89
N LYS A 83 1.79 -11.60 -16.31
CA LYS A 83 1.11 -10.48 -17.00
C LYS A 83 1.97 -9.22 -17.12
N GLN A 84 2.65 -8.84 -16.04
CA GLN A 84 3.55 -7.67 -16.02
C GLN A 84 5.03 -8.05 -15.98
N TYR A 85 5.34 -9.26 -15.50
CA TYR A 85 6.70 -9.79 -15.48
C TYR A 85 6.68 -11.30 -15.75
N THR A 86 7.83 -11.81 -16.18
CA THR A 86 8.03 -13.24 -16.40
C THR A 86 8.57 -13.88 -15.13
N LEU A 87 7.88 -14.89 -14.58
CA LEU A 87 8.39 -15.75 -13.51
C LEU A 87 8.76 -17.13 -14.09
N CYS A 88 10.03 -17.51 -13.99
CA CYS A 88 10.55 -18.79 -14.44
C CYS A 88 10.98 -19.64 -13.24
N GLY A 89 10.53 -20.89 -13.18
CA GLY A 89 11.03 -21.88 -12.24
C GLY A 89 12.22 -22.65 -12.83
N VAL A 90 13.26 -22.88 -12.03
CA VAL A 90 14.40 -23.73 -12.37
C VAL A 90 14.38 -24.98 -11.50
N ASN A 91 14.41 -26.15 -12.13
CA ASN A 91 14.49 -27.43 -11.44
C ASN A 91 15.82 -28.12 -11.76
N ILE A 92 16.63 -28.33 -10.73
CA ILE A 92 17.93 -29.01 -10.80
C ILE A 92 18.02 -30.02 -9.63
N PRO A 93 19.00 -30.94 -9.62
CA PRO A 93 19.12 -31.94 -8.56
C PRO A 93 19.24 -31.36 -7.13
N GLY A 94 19.97 -30.25 -6.97
CA GLY A 94 20.03 -29.48 -5.71
C GLY A 94 19.17 -28.23 -5.74
N ALA A 95 19.57 -27.20 -4.99
CA ALA A 95 18.88 -25.91 -4.97
C ALA A 95 19.40 -24.96 -6.06
N PHE A 96 18.51 -24.31 -6.79
CA PHE A 96 18.88 -23.18 -7.65
C PHE A 96 19.16 -21.96 -6.77
N HIS A 97 20.43 -21.72 -6.45
CA HIS A 97 20.83 -20.79 -5.39
C HIS A 97 21.58 -19.54 -5.88
N ALA A 98 21.69 -19.38 -7.21
CA ALA A 98 22.25 -18.20 -7.86
C ALA A 98 21.51 -16.92 -7.47
N LYS A 99 22.27 -15.84 -7.21
CA LYS A 99 21.76 -14.53 -6.76
C LYS A 99 22.44 -13.43 -7.53
N VAL A 100 21.90 -13.17 -8.71
CA VAL A 100 22.49 -12.29 -9.71
C VAL A 100 21.41 -11.39 -10.28
N ILE A 101 21.74 -10.11 -10.47
CA ILE A 101 20.84 -9.14 -11.10
C ILE A 101 21.61 -8.47 -12.22
N LEU A 102 21.05 -8.51 -13.43
CA LEU A 102 21.54 -7.75 -14.57
C LEU A 102 20.42 -6.85 -15.07
N ALA A 103 20.67 -5.55 -15.08
CA ALA A 103 19.75 -4.53 -15.56
C ALA A 103 20.44 -3.69 -16.63
N ALA A 104 19.74 -3.38 -17.73
CA ALA A 104 20.32 -2.64 -18.84
C ALA A 104 19.30 -1.76 -19.57
N ASN A 105 19.79 -0.67 -20.14
CA ASN A 105 19.18 0.07 -21.23
C ASN A 105 20.24 0.23 -22.35
N GLN A 106 19.94 1.03 -23.38
CA GLN A 106 20.85 1.22 -24.52
C GLN A 106 22.23 1.81 -24.18
N THR A 107 22.34 2.59 -23.10
CA THR A 107 23.53 3.38 -22.78
C THR A 107 24.02 3.23 -21.34
N SER A 108 23.33 2.50 -20.47
CA SER A 108 23.72 2.31 -19.08
C SER A 108 23.13 1.02 -18.51
N GLY A 109 23.65 0.59 -17.38
CA GLY A 109 23.12 -0.58 -16.69
C GLY A 109 23.82 -0.87 -15.37
N MET A 110 23.43 -1.99 -14.78
CA MET A 110 23.87 -2.44 -13.48
C MET A 110 24.01 -3.96 -13.46
N ALA A 111 25.08 -4.43 -12.84
CA ALA A 111 25.33 -5.82 -12.48
C ALA A 111 25.48 -5.93 -10.96
N LEU A 112 24.77 -6.90 -10.36
CA LEU A 112 24.89 -7.26 -8.95
C LEU A 112 25.10 -8.76 -8.81
N VAL A 113 26.04 -9.15 -7.96
CA VAL A 113 26.23 -10.52 -7.48
C VAL A 113 26.27 -10.47 -5.96
N GLY A 114 25.52 -11.32 -5.27
CA GLY A 114 25.48 -11.25 -3.81
C GLY A 114 24.93 -12.48 -3.12
N SER A 115 24.60 -12.31 -1.85
CA SER A 115 24.18 -13.37 -0.92
C SER A 115 22.68 -13.37 -0.60
N GLY A 116 21.97 -12.29 -0.94
CA GLY A 116 20.54 -12.11 -0.65
C GLY A 116 19.59 -12.49 -1.78
N ASN A 117 18.41 -12.95 -1.38
CA ASN A 117 17.29 -13.27 -2.27
C ASN A 117 16.39 -12.05 -2.52
N LEU A 118 15.47 -12.15 -3.47
CA LEU A 118 14.35 -11.22 -3.59
C LEU A 118 13.29 -11.54 -2.53
N SER A 119 13.56 -11.15 -1.29
CA SER A 119 12.67 -11.31 -0.13
C SER A 119 12.67 -10.07 0.75
N THR A 120 11.61 -9.90 1.55
CA THR A 120 11.52 -8.82 2.54
C THR A 120 12.72 -8.83 3.50
N PHE A 121 13.11 -10.02 3.98
CA PHE A 121 14.26 -10.20 4.89
C PHE A 121 15.59 -9.73 4.27
N SER A 122 15.95 -10.24 3.08
CA SER A 122 17.22 -9.88 2.43
C SER A 122 17.31 -8.41 2.04
N MET A 123 16.17 -7.74 1.78
CA MET A 123 16.15 -6.32 1.40
C MET A 123 16.16 -5.35 2.60
N THR A 124 15.98 -5.83 3.83
CA THR A 124 15.85 -4.97 5.03
C THR A 124 16.88 -5.28 6.10
N THR A 125 16.84 -6.47 6.71
CA THR A 125 17.60 -6.81 7.92
C THR A 125 18.53 -8.01 7.76
N GLY A 126 18.60 -8.62 6.58
CA GLY A 126 19.32 -9.90 6.38
C GLY A 126 20.85 -9.87 6.44
N GLY A 127 21.47 -8.69 6.62
CA GLY A 127 22.93 -8.58 6.71
C GLY A 127 23.66 -9.16 5.50
N GLU A 128 23.15 -8.86 4.30
CA GLU A 128 23.63 -9.41 3.02
C GLU A 128 24.83 -8.63 2.47
N LEU A 129 25.68 -9.31 1.71
CA LEU A 129 26.79 -8.72 0.97
C LEU A 129 26.55 -8.81 -0.54
N PHE A 130 26.70 -7.68 -1.23
CA PHE A 130 26.56 -7.54 -2.67
C PHE A 130 27.78 -6.83 -3.27
N THR A 131 28.26 -7.32 -4.42
CA THR A 131 29.14 -6.56 -5.29
C THR A 131 28.31 -5.90 -6.39
N LYS A 132 28.38 -4.57 -6.46
CA LYS A 132 27.68 -3.75 -7.46
C LYS A 132 28.67 -3.18 -8.47
N VAL A 133 28.35 -3.31 -9.75
CA VAL A 133 29.00 -2.56 -10.82
C VAL A 133 27.93 -1.84 -11.63
N GLU A 134 28.07 -0.53 -11.77
CA GLU A 134 27.22 0.30 -12.62
C GLU A 134 28.05 0.86 -13.77
N TRP A 135 27.43 1.06 -14.92
CA TRP A 135 28.06 1.74 -16.03
C TRP A 135 27.12 2.76 -16.64
N LYS A 136 27.74 3.82 -17.17
CA LYS A 136 27.13 4.82 -18.04
C LYS A 136 27.93 4.82 -19.33
N GLU A 137 27.26 5.15 -20.43
CA GLU A 137 27.80 5.08 -21.80
C GLU A 137 28.02 3.63 -22.31
N ARG A 138 28.49 3.48 -23.54
CA ARG A 138 28.56 2.16 -24.23
C ARG A 138 29.64 1.21 -23.70
N LEU A 139 30.44 1.62 -22.70
CA LEU A 139 31.47 0.76 -22.12
C LEU A 139 30.86 -0.18 -21.08
N VAL A 140 30.67 -1.44 -21.47
CA VAL A 140 30.07 -2.46 -20.60
C VAL A 140 31.16 -3.15 -19.76
N PRO A 141 31.06 -3.17 -18.41
CA PRO A 141 32.04 -3.79 -17.53
C PRO A 141 32.18 -5.31 -17.73
N SER A 142 33.35 -5.86 -17.38
CA SER A 142 33.60 -7.32 -17.49
C SER A 142 32.55 -8.15 -16.77
N LEU A 143 32.21 -7.78 -15.53
CA LEU A 143 31.21 -8.50 -14.73
C LEU A 143 29.84 -8.58 -15.42
N ALA A 144 29.37 -7.50 -16.04
CA ALA A 144 28.09 -7.50 -16.75
C ALA A 144 28.11 -8.43 -17.98
N ARG A 145 29.23 -8.46 -18.71
CA ARG A 145 29.45 -9.37 -19.86
C ARG A 145 29.50 -10.83 -19.42
N GLU A 146 30.18 -11.10 -18.32
CA GLU A 146 30.28 -12.44 -17.73
C GLU A 146 28.93 -12.94 -17.18
N ILE A 147 28.14 -12.07 -16.54
CA ILE A 147 26.79 -12.41 -16.10
C ILE A 147 25.89 -12.73 -17.30
N TRP A 148 25.95 -11.93 -18.36
CA TRP A 148 25.18 -12.22 -19.56
C TRP A 148 25.60 -13.55 -20.20
N ALA A 149 26.90 -13.82 -20.30
CA ALA A 149 27.42 -15.09 -20.81
C ALA A 149 27.00 -16.27 -19.92
N PHE A 150 26.96 -16.08 -18.60
CA PHE A 150 26.42 -17.06 -17.66
C PHE A 150 24.93 -17.30 -17.88
N TYR A 151 24.11 -16.26 -18.09
CA TYR A 151 22.68 -16.43 -18.40
C TYR A 151 22.44 -17.16 -19.72
N ASP A 152 23.23 -16.88 -20.74
CA ASP A 152 23.19 -17.58 -22.03
C ASP A 152 23.63 -19.04 -21.89
N ALA A 153 24.70 -19.33 -21.14
CA ALA A 153 25.14 -20.70 -20.84
C ALA A 153 24.11 -21.47 -20.00
N LEU A 154 23.49 -20.81 -19.01
CA LEU A 154 22.43 -21.38 -18.18
C LEU A 154 21.23 -21.77 -19.04
N SER A 155 20.83 -20.91 -19.98
CA SER A 155 19.72 -21.15 -20.91
C SER A 155 19.94 -22.37 -21.82
N ARG A 156 21.19 -22.77 -22.04
CA ARG A 156 21.57 -23.93 -22.87
C ARG A 156 21.79 -25.19 -22.05
N THR A 157 22.11 -25.04 -20.77
CA THR A 157 22.50 -26.15 -19.89
C THR A 157 21.32 -26.68 -19.08
N VAL A 158 20.37 -25.81 -18.73
CA VAL A 158 19.25 -26.13 -17.86
C VAL A 158 17.96 -25.93 -18.63
N ALA A 159 17.06 -26.89 -18.49
CA ALA A 159 15.71 -26.77 -19.02
C ALA A 159 14.95 -25.69 -18.22
N ILE A 160 14.78 -24.52 -18.84
CA ILE A 160 14.06 -23.37 -18.30
C ILE A 160 13.02 -22.99 -19.36
N ASN A 161 11.92 -22.39 -18.91
CA ASN A 161 10.94 -21.75 -19.79
C ASN A 161 11.61 -20.97 -20.94
N GLU A 162 11.15 -21.18 -22.17
CA GLU A 162 11.65 -20.54 -23.40
C GLU A 162 11.70 -19.00 -23.37
N ARG A 163 10.94 -18.37 -22.47
CA ARG A 163 10.99 -16.92 -22.27
C ARG A 163 12.27 -16.44 -21.64
N PHE A 164 12.92 -17.23 -20.78
CA PHE A 164 14.21 -16.85 -20.22
C PHE A 164 15.29 -16.66 -21.31
N PRO A 165 15.58 -17.64 -22.20
CA PRO A 165 16.53 -17.41 -23.29
C PRO A 165 16.12 -16.26 -24.20
N TRP A 166 14.82 -16.08 -24.48
CA TRP A 166 14.36 -14.93 -25.26
C TRP A 166 14.74 -13.60 -24.59
N HIS A 167 14.48 -13.43 -23.29
CA HIS A 167 14.83 -12.22 -22.53
C HIS A 167 16.34 -11.96 -22.47
N VAL A 168 17.15 -13.02 -22.33
CA VAL A 168 18.62 -12.94 -22.38
C VAL A 168 19.10 -12.43 -23.74
N GLN A 169 18.51 -12.92 -24.82
CA GLN A 169 18.85 -12.48 -26.17
C GLN A 169 18.38 -11.04 -26.44
N GLU A 170 17.17 -10.67 -26.04
CA GLU A 170 16.67 -9.29 -26.18
C GLU A 170 17.52 -8.29 -25.39
N MET A 171 17.99 -8.66 -24.20
CA MET A 171 18.91 -7.81 -23.43
C MET A 171 20.23 -7.58 -24.17
N SER A 172 20.76 -8.59 -24.88
CA SER A 172 21.98 -8.42 -25.69
C SER A 172 21.76 -7.52 -26.92
N LYS A 173 20.58 -7.57 -27.54
CA LYS A 173 20.22 -6.67 -28.64
C LYS A 173 20.10 -5.23 -28.16
N LEU A 174 19.56 -5.05 -26.96
CA LEU A 174 19.41 -3.77 -26.30
C LEU A 174 20.76 -3.15 -25.92
N ALA A 175 21.68 -3.96 -25.39
CA ALA A 175 23.03 -3.55 -24.99
C ALA A 175 24.09 -4.45 -25.64
N PRO A 176 24.44 -4.25 -26.93
CA PRO A 176 25.35 -5.12 -27.68
C PRO A 176 26.75 -5.29 -27.06
N GLY A 177 27.19 -4.35 -26.23
CA GLY A 177 28.45 -4.46 -25.50
C GLY A 177 28.51 -5.64 -24.53
N LEU A 178 27.37 -6.25 -24.16
CA LEU A 178 27.31 -7.48 -23.37
C LEU A 178 27.96 -8.68 -24.08
N LEU A 179 28.02 -8.68 -25.41
CA LEU A 179 28.57 -9.77 -26.23
C LEU A 179 30.10 -9.76 -26.35
N ALA A 180 30.77 -8.70 -25.90
CA ALA A 180 32.22 -8.59 -26.03
C ALA A 180 32.96 -9.53 -25.06
N ASN A 181 34.06 -10.14 -25.50
CA ASN A 181 34.86 -11.04 -24.66
C ASN A 181 35.42 -10.33 -23.42
N SER A 182 35.27 -10.94 -22.25
CA SER A 182 35.95 -10.51 -21.03
C SER A 182 37.43 -10.92 -21.06
N HIS A 183 38.28 -10.03 -20.56
CA HIS A 183 39.68 -10.34 -20.29
C HIS A 183 39.79 -10.55 -18.78
N GLU A 184 40.07 -11.79 -18.39
CA GLU A 184 40.20 -12.29 -17.01
C GLU A 184 38.88 -12.30 -16.20
N PRO A 185 38.17 -13.45 -16.18
CA PRO A 185 36.86 -13.58 -15.53
C PRO A 185 36.95 -13.37 -14.02
N CYS A 186 35.97 -12.66 -13.46
CA CYS A 186 35.77 -12.50 -12.01
C CYS A 186 34.50 -13.18 -11.51
N LEU A 187 33.51 -13.47 -12.36
CA LEU A 187 32.34 -14.26 -11.98
C LEU A 187 32.71 -15.74 -11.88
N CYS A 188 32.36 -16.35 -10.76
CA CYS A 188 32.48 -17.79 -10.52
C CYS A 188 31.08 -18.41 -10.39
N HIS A 189 30.90 -19.59 -10.98
CA HIS A 189 29.67 -20.35 -10.87
C HIS A 189 29.94 -21.84 -11.05
N ASN A 190 29.15 -22.73 -10.44
CA ASN A 190 29.37 -24.18 -10.53
C ASN A 190 28.55 -24.89 -11.62
N LEU A 191 28.22 -24.20 -12.72
CA LEU A 191 27.50 -24.79 -13.86
C LEU A 191 28.23 -26.00 -14.46
N HIS A 192 29.56 -25.94 -14.59
CA HIS A 192 30.36 -27.02 -15.18
C HIS A 192 31.58 -27.43 -14.34
N GLU A 193 32.03 -26.57 -13.42
CA GLU A 193 33.23 -26.78 -12.60
C GLU A 193 32.94 -26.36 -11.16
N PRO A 194 33.32 -27.14 -10.13
CA PRO A 194 33.15 -26.75 -8.73
C PRO A 194 33.77 -25.38 -8.40
N LEU A 195 33.11 -24.62 -7.51
CA LEU A 195 33.60 -23.29 -7.09
C LEU A 195 34.96 -23.36 -6.39
N LEU A 196 35.22 -24.41 -5.60
CA LEU A 196 36.51 -24.57 -4.92
C LEU A 196 37.65 -24.74 -5.93
N ASP A 197 37.44 -25.45 -7.03
CA ASP A 197 38.49 -25.66 -8.04
C ASP A 197 38.84 -24.36 -8.77
N GLN A 198 37.84 -23.52 -9.02
CA GLN A 198 38.03 -22.16 -9.54
C GLN A 198 38.81 -21.27 -8.56
N LEU A 199 38.51 -21.35 -7.26
CA LEU A 199 39.23 -20.61 -6.21
C LEU A 199 40.68 -21.06 -6.08
N VAL A 200 40.94 -22.38 -6.11
CA VAL A 200 42.30 -22.96 -6.10
C VAL A 200 43.09 -22.51 -7.33
N ARG A 201 42.44 -22.44 -8.50
CA ARG A 201 43.07 -21.90 -9.72
C ARG A 201 43.44 -20.42 -9.56
N ALA A 202 42.62 -19.64 -8.87
CA ALA A 202 42.82 -18.19 -8.70
C ALA A 202 44.00 -17.83 -7.78
N VAL A 203 44.34 -18.67 -6.79
CA VAL A 203 45.51 -18.46 -5.92
C VAL A 203 46.84 -18.85 -6.57
N SER A 204 46.83 -19.67 -7.63
CA SER A 204 48.02 -20.04 -8.42
C SER A 204 49.16 -20.69 -7.59
N THR A 205 50.44 -20.49 -7.98
CA THR A 205 51.65 -21.04 -7.32
C THR A 205 52.01 -20.36 -6.01
N HIS A 206 51.16 -19.47 -5.49
CA HIS A 206 51.41 -18.72 -4.25
C HIS A 206 50.93 -19.49 -3.03
N GLU A 207 51.68 -19.39 -1.93
CA GLU A 207 51.25 -19.98 -0.67
C GLU A 207 50.13 -19.15 -0.03
N VAL A 208 49.13 -19.84 0.50
CA VAL A 208 48.04 -19.21 1.27
C VAL A 208 48.50 -19.06 2.72
N ILE A 209 48.79 -17.82 3.14
CA ILE A 209 49.18 -17.55 4.53
C ILE A 209 47.96 -17.42 5.46
N GLY A 210 46.82 -17.01 4.92
CA GLY A 210 45.58 -16.84 5.70
C GLY A 210 44.33 -17.24 4.93
N LEU A 211 43.42 -17.94 5.59
CA LEU A 211 42.06 -18.21 5.13
C LEU A 211 41.08 -17.66 6.16
N PHE A 212 40.24 -16.72 5.77
CA PHE A 212 39.15 -16.19 6.58
C PHE A 212 37.80 -16.52 5.94
N ALA A 213 36.97 -17.29 6.62
CA ALA A 213 35.68 -17.74 6.07
C ALA A 213 34.52 -17.42 7.01
N TRP A 214 33.38 -17.04 6.41
CA TRP A 214 32.13 -16.81 7.12
C TRP A 214 30.95 -17.26 6.28
N ALA A 215 29.98 -17.91 6.92
CA ALA A 215 28.68 -18.23 6.39
C ALA A 215 27.73 -18.59 7.54
N PRO A 216 26.42 -18.36 7.40
CA PRO A 216 25.43 -18.79 8.39
C PRO A 216 25.28 -20.32 8.45
N PHE A 217 25.59 -21.03 7.36
CA PHE A 217 25.41 -22.48 7.29
C PHE A 217 26.67 -23.19 6.81
N ALA A 218 26.97 -24.32 7.46
CA ALA A 218 27.97 -25.29 7.03
C ALA A 218 27.31 -26.67 6.81
N ASP A 219 27.97 -27.59 6.10
CA ASP A 219 27.49 -28.97 6.06
C ASP A 219 27.84 -29.72 7.37
N ARG A 220 26.96 -30.62 7.80
CA ARG A 220 27.06 -31.35 9.08
C ARG A 220 28.40 -32.05 9.32
N GLN A 221 29.07 -32.49 8.25
CA GLN A 221 30.33 -33.23 8.33
C GLN A 221 31.56 -32.35 8.08
N LEU A 222 31.35 -31.03 7.93
CA LEU A 222 32.37 -30.02 7.63
C LEU A 222 33.15 -30.34 6.35
N LYS A 223 32.55 -31.06 5.38
CA LYS A 223 33.21 -31.51 4.15
C LYS A 223 33.79 -30.34 3.37
N ALA A 224 33.04 -29.25 3.24
CA ALA A 224 33.51 -28.08 2.51
C ALA A 224 34.70 -27.40 3.19
N LEU A 225 34.63 -27.21 4.52
CA LEU A 225 35.71 -26.62 5.30
C LEU A 225 36.97 -27.49 5.26
N LYS A 226 36.81 -28.81 5.39
CA LYS A 226 37.91 -29.78 5.25
C LYS A 226 38.56 -29.68 3.88
N ALA A 227 37.76 -29.70 2.82
CA ALA A 227 38.27 -29.58 1.45
C ALA A 227 38.98 -28.24 1.18
N LEU A 228 38.48 -27.13 1.73
CA LEU A 228 39.14 -25.83 1.68
C LEU A 228 40.54 -25.89 2.31
N VAL A 229 40.64 -26.41 3.53
CA VAL A 229 41.91 -26.55 4.25
C VAL A 229 42.86 -27.51 3.53
N GLU A 230 42.37 -28.65 3.04
CA GLU A 230 43.16 -29.66 2.34
C GLU A 230 43.73 -29.17 1.01
N LYS A 231 42.92 -28.46 0.21
CA LYS A 231 43.32 -28.00 -1.13
C LYS A 231 44.12 -26.70 -1.10
N LEU A 232 43.79 -25.75 -0.21
CA LEU A 232 44.47 -24.45 -0.13
C LEU A 232 45.67 -24.44 0.83
N ARG A 233 45.74 -25.41 1.76
CA ARG A 233 46.82 -25.57 2.75
C ARG A 233 47.22 -24.26 3.46
N PRO A 234 46.26 -23.56 4.09
CA PRO A 234 46.55 -22.28 4.73
C PRO A 234 47.42 -22.44 5.98
N GLN A 235 48.32 -21.48 6.24
CA GLN A 235 49.08 -21.43 7.50
C GLN A 235 48.19 -21.02 8.69
N LYS A 236 47.20 -20.17 8.42
CA LYS A 236 46.24 -19.68 9.41
C LYS A 236 44.80 -19.76 8.89
N VAL A 237 43.88 -20.23 9.72
CA VAL A 237 42.44 -20.24 9.46
C VAL A 237 41.73 -19.38 10.49
N THR A 238 40.89 -18.46 10.04
CA THR A 238 39.96 -17.71 10.89
C THR A 238 38.53 -18.04 10.46
N LEU A 239 37.69 -18.49 11.39
CA LEU A 239 36.26 -18.69 11.14
C LEU A 239 35.44 -17.63 11.85
N ALA A 240 34.62 -16.91 11.08
CA ALA A 240 33.64 -15.97 11.60
C ALA A 240 32.28 -16.64 11.77
N MET A 241 31.70 -16.52 12.95
CA MET A 241 30.45 -17.17 13.33
C MET A 241 29.53 -16.21 14.07
N GLN A 242 28.26 -16.58 14.21
CA GLN A 242 27.29 -15.88 15.03
C GLN A 242 26.69 -16.87 16.03
N SER A 243 26.77 -16.54 17.33
CA SER A 243 26.09 -17.32 18.35
C SER A 243 24.60 -17.41 18.05
N GLU A 244 24.00 -18.58 18.26
CA GLU A 244 22.58 -18.85 17.99
C GLU A 244 22.14 -18.69 16.52
N ILE A 245 23.04 -18.45 15.56
CA ILE A 245 22.69 -18.36 14.13
C ILE A 245 23.51 -19.35 13.30
N THR A 246 24.83 -19.35 13.43
CA THR A 246 25.68 -20.23 12.64
C THR A 246 25.35 -21.70 12.95
N ASN A 247 24.94 -22.46 11.93
CA ASN A 247 24.64 -23.88 12.07
C ASN A 247 25.89 -24.73 11.79
N ILE A 248 26.64 -25.00 12.86
CA ILE A 248 27.86 -25.80 12.83
C ILE A 248 27.96 -26.62 14.12
N ASP A 249 28.49 -27.84 14.01
CA ASP A 249 28.76 -28.68 15.18
C ASP A 249 30.13 -28.31 15.77
N GLY A 250 30.12 -27.64 16.93
CA GLY A 250 31.33 -27.18 17.61
C GLY A 250 32.23 -28.32 18.09
N GLN A 251 31.67 -29.50 18.39
CA GLN A 251 32.45 -30.66 18.81
C GLN A 251 33.17 -31.30 17.62
N LEU A 252 32.48 -31.48 16.49
CA LEU A 252 33.11 -31.97 15.25
C LEU A 252 34.16 -30.99 14.73
N LEU A 253 33.92 -29.68 14.87
CA LEU A 253 34.91 -28.66 14.53
C LEU A 253 36.15 -28.77 15.42
N ALA A 254 35.99 -28.99 16.73
CA ALA A 254 37.12 -29.17 17.65
C ALA A 254 37.96 -30.40 17.30
N VAL A 255 37.32 -31.52 16.92
CA VAL A 255 38.02 -32.71 16.43
C VAL A 255 38.84 -32.40 15.18
N PHE A 256 38.26 -31.65 14.23
CA PHE A 256 38.96 -31.28 13.01
C PHE A 256 40.15 -30.34 13.28
N VAL A 257 39.98 -29.32 14.11
CA VAL A 257 41.05 -28.40 14.54
C VAL A 257 42.22 -29.18 15.13
N ASN A 258 41.95 -30.09 16.06
CA ASN A 258 42.97 -30.93 16.71
C ASN A 258 43.68 -31.87 15.72
N SER A 259 43.03 -32.26 14.62
CA SER A 259 43.65 -33.08 13.56
C SER A 259 44.59 -32.28 12.64
N THR A 260 44.64 -30.95 12.79
CA THR A 260 45.44 -30.03 11.97
C THR A 260 46.40 -29.16 12.80
N PRO A 261 47.34 -29.75 13.57
CA PRO A 261 48.16 -29.02 14.55
C PRO A 261 49.12 -27.99 13.94
N ASN A 262 49.39 -28.08 12.62
CA ASN A 262 50.28 -27.16 11.90
C ASN A 262 49.56 -25.88 11.44
N ILE A 263 48.25 -25.75 11.69
CA ILE A 263 47.43 -24.60 11.27
C ILE A 263 47.10 -23.78 12.51
N GLN A 264 47.33 -22.46 12.46
CA GLN A 264 46.81 -21.55 13.48
C GLN A 264 45.31 -21.33 13.27
N TRP A 265 44.49 -21.72 14.25
CA TRP A 265 43.04 -21.51 14.21
C TRP A 265 42.61 -20.34 15.12
N ASP A 266 41.87 -19.40 14.53
CA ASP A 266 41.23 -18.29 15.24
C ASP A 266 39.70 -18.34 15.02
N PHE A 267 38.94 -17.95 16.04
CA PHE A 267 37.47 -17.91 15.99
C PHE A 267 36.99 -16.51 16.38
N VAL A 268 36.14 -15.94 15.54
CA VAL A 268 35.61 -14.58 15.74
C VAL A 268 34.09 -14.57 15.62
N GLU A 269 33.45 -13.69 16.38
CA GLU A 269 32.02 -13.46 16.35
C GLU A 269 31.72 -12.26 15.43
N LEU A 270 30.78 -12.46 14.52
CA LEU A 270 30.21 -11.41 13.68
C LEU A 270 29.08 -10.71 14.43
N GLN A 271 29.17 -9.38 14.59
CA GLN A 271 28.13 -8.59 15.25
C GLN A 271 27.67 -7.44 14.37
N GLN A 272 26.35 -7.33 14.17
CA GLN A 272 25.71 -6.24 13.43
C GLN A 272 25.03 -5.25 14.38
N GLY A 273 25.61 -4.05 14.55
CA GLY A 273 25.08 -3.03 15.46
C GLY A 273 25.02 -3.47 16.94
N THR A 274 24.07 -2.92 17.70
CA THR A 274 23.90 -3.19 19.15
C THR A 274 22.95 -4.35 19.47
N LYS A 275 22.33 -4.97 18.47
CA LYS A 275 21.37 -6.09 18.61
C LYS A 275 21.89 -7.33 17.87
N LYS A 276 21.52 -8.54 18.31
CA LYS A 276 21.87 -9.82 17.64
C LYS A 276 21.10 -10.01 16.32
N GLN A 277 21.35 -9.19 15.31
CA GLN A 277 20.77 -9.36 13.97
C GLN A 277 21.54 -10.41 13.16
N MET A 278 20.82 -11.16 12.33
CA MET A 278 21.40 -12.20 11.48
C MET A 278 22.20 -11.59 10.33
N ILE A 279 23.43 -12.08 10.15
CA ILE A 279 24.30 -11.77 9.02
C ILE A 279 24.27 -12.98 8.10
N HIS A 280 23.52 -12.84 7.01
CA HIS A 280 23.40 -13.89 6.00
C HIS A 280 24.50 -13.79 4.93
N ALA A 281 25.37 -12.76 4.95
CA ALA A 281 26.52 -12.68 4.05
C ALA A 281 27.42 -13.93 4.12
N LYS A 282 28.00 -14.32 2.98
CA LYS A 282 28.97 -15.42 2.86
C LYS A 282 30.24 -14.97 2.17
N GLY A 283 31.36 -15.50 2.60
CA GLY A 283 32.62 -15.28 1.90
C GLY A 283 33.78 -16.13 2.38
N ILE A 284 34.75 -16.24 1.49
CA ILE A 284 36.06 -16.86 1.70
C ILE A 284 37.09 -15.85 1.24
N LEU A 285 37.88 -15.35 2.17
CA LEU A 285 38.97 -14.42 1.93
C LEU A 285 40.30 -15.14 2.14
N LEU A 286 41.16 -15.10 1.13
CA LEU A 286 42.49 -15.70 1.15
C LEU A 286 43.53 -14.58 1.15
N THR A 287 44.52 -14.67 2.01
CA THR A 287 45.71 -13.80 1.99
C THR A 287 46.89 -14.63 1.53
N LEU A 288 47.60 -14.14 0.50
CA LEU A 288 48.75 -14.79 -0.10
C LEU A 288 50.07 -14.35 0.53
N ASP A 289 51.12 -15.14 0.32
CA ASP A 289 52.51 -14.82 0.69
C ASP A 289 53.02 -13.48 0.12
N THR A 290 52.47 -13.06 -1.02
CA THR A 290 52.74 -11.75 -1.65
C THR A 290 52.11 -10.57 -0.90
N GLY A 291 51.18 -10.82 0.02
CA GLY A 291 50.34 -9.81 0.66
C GLY A 291 49.10 -9.40 -0.15
N GLU A 292 48.86 -10.02 -1.33
CA GLU A 292 47.60 -9.88 -2.07
C GLU A 292 46.48 -10.68 -1.38
N ASP A 293 45.28 -10.09 -1.33
CA ASP A 293 44.05 -10.71 -0.86
C ASP A 293 43.17 -11.11 -2.05
N ILE A 294 42.59 -12.32 -1.98
CA ILE A 294 41.59 -12.84 -2.91
C ILE A 294 40.30 -13.13 -2.14
N LEU A 295 39.23 -12.40 -2.46
CA LEU A 295 37.90 -12.58 -1.88
C LEU A 295 36.98 -13.31 -2.84
N CYS A 296 36.41 -14.42 -2.40
CA CYS A 296 35.28 -15.10 -3.03
C CYS A 296 34.01 -14.83 -2.22
N THR A 297 33.02 -14.14 -2.78
CA THR A 297 31.76 -13.84 -2.08
C THR A 297 30.55 -13.94 -3.02
N GLY A 298 29.38 -14.29 -2.49
CA GLY A 298 28.15 -14.46 -3.26
C GLY A 298 27.17 -15.38 -2.54
N SER A 299 26.51 -16.26 -3.29
CA SER A 299 25.53 -17.20 -2.76
C SER A 299 26.06 -18.42 -1.98
N PRO A 300 27.30 -18.94 -2.17
CA PRO A 300 27.66 -20.25 -1.62
C PRO A 300 27.86 -20.21 -0.10
N ASN A 301 27.18 -21.11 0.61
CA ASN A 301 27.47 -21.45 1.99
C ASN A 301 28.72 -22.34 2.10
N LEU A 302 29.22 -22.57 3.33
CA LEU A 302 30.36 -23.46 3.60
C LEU A 302 29.92 -24.94 3.58
N SER A 303 29.39 -25.39 2.44
CA SER A 303 28.80 -26.72 2.29
C SER A 303 29.27 -27.43 1.01
N ALA A 304 29.35 -28.76 1.05
CA ALA A 304 29.75 -29.56 -0.10
C ALA A 304 28.88 -29.36 -1.36
N PRO A 305 27.54 -29.25 -1.26
CA PRO A 305 26.68 -28.97 -2.42
C PRO A 305 26.98 -27.62 -3.08
N ALA A 306 27.45 -26.64 -2.31
CA ALA A 306 27.74 -25.29 -2.80
C ALA A 306 29.16 -25.17 -3.40
N LEU A 307 30.17 -25.75 -2.74
CA LEU A 307 31.58 -25.50 -3.09
C LEU A 307 32.24 -26.63 -3.90
N LEU A 308 31.82 -27.88 -3.71
CA LEU A 308 32.56 -29.07 -4.18
C LEU A 308 31.92 -29.76 -5.38
N SER A 309 30.71 -29.36 -5.76
CA SER A 309 29.89 -30.06 -6.75
C SER A 309 29.51 -29.13 -7.91
N THR A 310 29.16 -29.73 -9.04
CA THR A 310 28.57 -29.02 -10.18
C THR A 310 27.05 -29.13 -10.13
N ILE A 311 26.36 -28.34 -10.98
CA ILE A 311 24.89 -28.37 -11.13
C ILE A 311 24.32 -29.76 -11.40
N LYS A 312 25.10 -30.68 -11.98
CA LYS A 312 24.64 -32.05 -12.30
C LYS A 312 24.32 -32.90 -11.07
N GLN A 313 24.86 -32.53 -9.91
CA GLN A 313 24.80 -33.34 -8.70
C GLN A 313 24.31 -32.56 -7.47
N ALA A 314 24.23 -31.23 -7.55
CA ALA A 314 24.02 -30.38 -6.37
C ALA A 314 23.41 -29.02 -6.74
N ASN A 315 23.68 -28.00 -5.91
CA ASN A 315 23.19 -26.64 -6.09
C ASN A 315 23.80 -25.97 -7.32
N LEU A 316 23.13 -24.93 -7.82
CA LEU A 316 23.75 -23.92 -8.68
C LEU A 316 24.02 -22.67 -7.84
N GLU A 317 25.28 -22.29 -7.72
CA GLU A 317 25.75 -21.14 -6.95
C GLU A 317 26.49 -20.14 -7.85
N THR A 318 26.51 -18.88 -7.42
CA THR A 318 27.23 -17.78 -8.08
C THR A 318 28.01 -16.98 -7.06
N ALA A 319 29.27 -16.69 -7.36
CA ALA A 319 30.16 -15.88 -6.55
C ALA A 319 30.98 -14.94 -7.45
N ILE A 320 31.63 -13.97 -6.84
CA ILE A 320 32.62 -13.11 -7.50
C ILE A 320 33.97 -13.24 -6.80
N LEU A 321 35.03 -13.27 -7.61
CA LEU A 321 36.42 -13.18 -7.18
C LEU A 321 36.91 -11.75 -7.31
N LEU A 322 37.29 -11.16 -6.18
CA LEU A 322 37.88 -9.83 -6.09
C LEU A 322 39.30 -9.91 -5.58
N LYS A 323 40.20 -9.13 -6.19
CA LYS A 323 41.59 -9.00 -5.79
C LYS A 323 41.86 -7.63 -5.20
N GLY A 324 42.67 -7.58 -4.16
CA GLY A 324 43.07 -6.32 -3.55
C GLY A 324 44.10 -6.53 -2.45
N GLN A 325 44.22 -5.55 -1.58
CA GLN A 325 45.03 -5.65 -0.37
C GLN A 325 44.19 -5.17 0.81
N ARG A 326 44.39 -5.79 1.97
CA ARG A 326 43.69 -5.44 3.22
C ARG A 326 42.16 -5.50 3.09
N LEU A 327 41.63 -6.42 2.26
CA LEU A 327 40.19 -6.55 2.02
C LEU A 327 39.43 -6.89 3.31
N LYS A 328 40.05 -7.65 4.22
CA LYS A 328 39.48 -7.92 5.56
C LYS A 328 39.18 -6.62 6.32
N ASN A 329 40.13 -5.68 6.32
CA ASN A 329 40.02 -4.42 7.06
C ASN A 329 39.00 -3.48 6.39
N ILE A 330 38.85 -3.56 5.07
CA ILE A 330 37.84 -2.79 4.32
C ILE A 330 36.43 -3.31 4.63
N LEU A 331 36.23 -4.63 4.66
CA LEU A 331 34.92 -5.25 4.88
C LEU A 331 34.45 -5.15 6.34
N PHE A 332 35.37 -5.25 7.30
CA PHE A 332 35.07 -5.39 8.73
C PHE A 332 35.76 -4.30 9.57
N HIS A 333 35.81 -3.07 9.05
CA HIS A 333 36.33 -1.91 9.78
C HIS A 333 35.54 -1.65 11.08
N GLU A 334 36.15 -1.03 12.10
CA GLU A 334 35.49 -0.76 13.39
C GLU A 334 34.22 0.10 13.25
N ASP A 335 34.23 1.05 12.32
CA ASP A 335 33.07 1.90 12.00
C ASP A 335 32.07 1.27 10.99
N SER A 336 32.31 0.03 10.55
CA SER A 336 31.40 -0.65 9.63
C SER A 336 30.17 -1.21 10.36
N VAL A 337 29.12 -1.52 9.61
CA VAL A 337 27.88 -2.10 10.17
C VAL A 337 28.11 -3.47 10.82
N VAL A 338 29.19 -4.17 10.43
CA VAL A 338 29.53 -5.50 10.93
C VAL A 338 30.94 -5.49 11.55
N SER A 339 31.02 -5.76 12.84
CA SER A 339 32.30 -5.84 13.57
C SER A 339 32.69 -7.29 13.88
N LEU A 340 33.99 -7.50 14.12
CA LEU A 340 34.55 -8.78 14.54
C LEU A 340 35.00 -8.71 16.01
N LYS A 341 34.62 -9.70 16.81
CA LYS A 341 35.11 -9.85 18.20
C LYS A 341 35.66 -11.26 18.43
N PRO A 342 36.56 -11.48 19.40
CA PRO A 342 36.96 -12.83 19.79
C PRO A 342 35.74 -13.68 20.18
N PHE A 343 35.68 -14.92 19.70
CA PHE A 343 34.59 -15.84 20.03
C PHE A 343 35.12 -17.00 20.88
N GLU A 344 34.95 -16.92 22.20
CA GLU A 344 35.59 -17.84 23.13
C GLU A 344 34.86 -19.19 23.28
N ASN A 345 33.53 -19.22 23.12
CA ASN A 345 32.69 -20.40 23.41
C ASN A 345 32.21 -21.16 22.17
N TRP A 346 32.97 -21.14 21.06
CA TRP A 346 32.57 -21.75 19.78
C TRP A 346 32.36 -23.28 19.86
N GLN A 347 33.04 -23.98 20.77
CA GLN A 347 32.86 -25.42 20.98
C GLN A 347 31.46 -25.78 21.48
N SER A 348 30.75 -24.81 22.08
CA SER A 348 29.39 -25.01 22.59
C SER A 348 28.31 -24.97 21.50
N LEU A 349 28.67 -24.56 20.27
CA LEU A 349 27.73 -24.53 19.15
C LEU A 349 27.20 -25.94 18.86
N GLN A 350 25.89 -26.03 18.71
CA GLN A 350 25.22 -27.28 18.38
C GLN A 350 24.65 -27.23 16.97
N TRP A 351 24.74 -28.38 16.30
CA TRP A 351 24.00 -28.60 15.07
C TRP A 351 22.51 -28.58 15.38
N ARG A 352 21.78 -27.68 14.72
CA ARG A 352 20.33 -27.60 14.81
C ARG A 352 19.71 -28.34 13.64
N GLU A 353 18.86 -29.32 13.96
CA GLU A 353 18.03 -30.01 12.98
C GLU A 353 16.80 -29.17 12.65
N ASN A 354 16.97 -28.12 11.85
CA ASN A 354 15.87 -27.44 11.17
C ASN A 354 16.13 -27.49 9.64
N GLY A 355 15.12 -27.89 8.85
CA GLY A 355 15.27 -28.51 7.52
C GLY A 355 15.60 -27.59 6.32
N PRO A 356 15.57 -28.10 5.07
CA PRO A 356 15.84 -29.47 4.66
C PRO A 356 17.37 -29.69 4.57
N GLY A 357 17.84 -30.91 4.86
CA GLY A 357 19.14 -31.35 4.34
C GLY A 357 19.16 -31.28 2.81
N PRO A 358 20.32 -31.38 2.13
CA PRO A 358 20.35 -31.58 0.69
C PRO A 358 19.34 -32.68 0.37
N ALA A 359 18.34 -32.36 -0.46
CA ALA A 359 17.28 -33.27 -0.80
C ALA A 359 17.94 -34.59 -1.21
N GLY A 360 17.69 -35.65 -0.43
CA GLY A 360 18.13 -37.00 -0.80
C GLY A 360 17.69 -37.25 -2.23
N GLU A 361 18.56 -37.89 -3.01
CA GLU A 361 18.38 -38.20 -4.43
C GLU A 361 16.91 -38.48 -4.76
N LYS A 362 16.21 -37.46 -5.29
CA LYS A 362 14.85 -37.65 -5.79
C LYS A 362 14.97 -38.07 -7.25
N LYS A 363 14.78 -39.37 -7.48
CA LYS A 363 14.32 -39.87 -8.78
C LYS A 363 13.08 -39.07 -9.18
N ARG A 364 13.11 -38.43 -10.34
CA ARG A 364 11.91 -37.97 -11.03
C ARG A 364 12.02 -38.37 -12.49
N GLU A 365 11.40 -39.50 -12.81
CA GLU A 365 11.04 -39.93 -14.18
C GLU A 365 9.64 -39.39 -14.53
N GLU A 366 9.27 -38.20 -14.04
CA GLU A 366 7.95 -37.60 -14.24
C GLU A 366 8.07 -36.32 -15.08
N PRO A 367 7.06 -36.00 -15.93
CA PRO A 367 7.07 -34.84 -16.80
C PRO A 367 7.15 -33.53 -16.01
N LEU A 368 8.18 -32.75 -16.31
CA LEU A 368 8.39 -31.42 -15.72
C LEU A 368 7.78 -30.33 -16.63
N LEU A 369 6.81 -29.58 -16.10
CA LEU A 369 6.32 -28.35 -16.72
C LEU A 369 7.38 -27.25 -16.55
N LEU A 370 7.97 -26.82 -17.67
CA LEU A 370 8.93 -25.71 -17.71
C LEU A 370 8.21 -24.36 -17.80
N GLY A 371 7.01 -24.34 -18.37
CA GLY A 371 6.24 -23.12 -18.55
C GLY A 371 4.91 -23.35 -19.24
N ALA A 372 4.07 -22.32 -19.19
CA ALA A 372 2.81 -22.29 -19.91
C ALA A 372 2.55 -20.86 -20.42
N SER A 373 2.08 -20.73 -21.65
CA SER A 373 1.85 -19.43 -22.29
C SER A 373 0.50 -19.40 -23.01
N ILE A 374 -0.26 -18.33 -22.81
CA ILE A 374 -1.50 -18.08 -23.55
C ILE A 374 -1.22 -17.06 -24.63
N GLU A 375 -1.66 -17.40 -25.85
CA GLU A 375 -1.78 -16.46 -26.96
C GLU A 375 -3.17 -16.63 -27.60
N ALA A 376 -3.92 -15.52 -27.65
CA ALA A 376 -5.34 -15.53 -28.00
C ALA A 376 -6.16 -16.51 -27.13
N SER A 377 -6.68 -17.58 -27.73
CA SER A 377 -7.48 -18.60 -27.06
C SER A 377 -6.77 -19.97 -26.98
N THR A 378 -5.45 -20.01 -27.17
CA THR A 378 -4.67 -21.25 -27.09
C THR A 378 -3.61 -21.14 -26.01
N LEU A 379 -3.65 -22.09 -25.07
CA LEU A 379 -2.60 -22.30 -24.09
C LEU A 379 -1.58 -23.28 -24.67
N THR A 380 -0.30 -22.92 -24.63
CA THR A 380 0.83 -23.77 -25.02
C THR A 380 1.60 -24.16 -23.77
N LEU A 381 1.88 -25.44 -23.61
CA LEU A 381 2.67 -25.99 -22.51
C LEU A 381 4.08 -26.31 -23.00
N ASN A 382 5.07 -25.90 -22.23
CA ASN A 382 6.48 -26.24 -22.46
C ASN A 382 6.89 -27.28 -21.40
N LEU A 383 7.29 -28.46 -21.87
CA LEU A 383 7.61 -29.64 -21.07
C LEU A 383 9.03 -30.09 -21.36
N ARG A 384 9.75 -30.52 -20.32
CA ARG A 384 11.08 -31.12 -20.49
C ARG A 384 11.01 -32.53 -21.10
N ASP A 385 10.04 -33.30 -20.63
CA ASP A 385 9.86 -34.71 -20.98
C ASP A 385 8.53 -34.90 -21.74
N THR A 386 8.31 -36.06 -22.34
CA THR A 386 7.06 -36.33 -23.08
C THR A 386 5.84 -36.31 -22.16
N CYS A 387 4.77 -35.63 -22.58
CA CYS A 387 3.51 -35.61 -21.84
C CYS A 387 2.89 -37.02 -21.82
N PRO A 388 2.45 -37.53 -20.65
CA PRO A 388 1.76 -38.82 -20.56
C PRO A 388 0.50 -38.81 -21.45
N PRO A 389 0.19 -39.91 -22.18
CA PRO A 389 -0.93 -39.95 -23.12
C PRO A 389 -2.30 -39.69 -22.49
N ASP A 390 -2.43 -40.00 -21.20
CA ASP A 390 -3.62 -39.87 -20.37
C ASP A 390 -3.62 -38.59 -19.52
N ALA A 391 -2.61 -37.72 -19.66
CA ALA A 391 -2.53 -36.50 -18.89
C ALA A 391 -3.61 -35.49 -19.28
N LEU A 392 -4.24 -34.92 -18.25
CA LEU A 392 -5.16 -33.80 -18.36
C LEU A 392 -4.56 -32.59 -17.66
N ALA A 393 -4.83 -31.41 -18.21
CA ALA A 393 -4.45 -30.15 -17.60
C ALA A 393 -5.56 -29.65 -16.67
N TYR A 394 -5.19 -29.28 -15.47
CA TYR A 394 -6.04 -28.69 -14.45
C TYR A 394 -5.59 -27.26 -14.20
N PHE A 395 -6.55 -26.36 -14.11
CA PHE A 395 -6.29 -24.93 -13.91
C PHE A 395 -6.81 -24.48 -12.56
N ASP A 396 -6.08 -23.58 -11.89
CA ASP A 396 -6.62 -22.78 -10.78
C ASP A 396 -7.27 -23.63 -9.68
N TYR A 397 -6.71 -24.82 -9.43
CA TYR A 397 -7.22 -25.85 -8.51
C TYR A 397 -8.67 -26.31 -8.76
N SER A 398 -9.19 -26.12 -9.98
CA SER A 398 -10.47 -26.67 -10.41
C SER A 398 -10.41 -28.19 -10.61
N ASP A 399 -11.54 -28.87 -10.43
CA ASP A 399 -11.66 -30.32 -10.67
C ASP A 399 -11.86 -30.69 -12.15
N LYS A 400 -11.95 -29.69 -13.03
CA LYS A 400 -12.19 -29.91 -14.45
C LYS A 400 -10.88 -30.09 -15.20
N GLY A 401 -10.61 -31.32 -15.62
CA GLY A 401 -9.50 -31.65 -16.51
C GLY A 401 -9.76 -31.24 -17.96
N TYR A 402 -8.75 -30.68 -18.61
CA TYR A 402 -8.75 -30.28 -20.01
C TYR A 402 -7.85 -31.18 -20.83
N GLN A 403 -8.33 -31.58 -22.01
CA GLN A 403 -7.60 -32.45 -22.93
C GLN A 403 -6.41 -31.70 -23.55
N ILE A 404 -5.26 -32.38 -23.58
CA ILE A 404 -4.02 -31.86 -24.15
C ILE A 404 -3.91 -32.33 -25.60
N VAL A 405 -3.81 -31.38 -26.53
CA VAL A 405 -3.64 -31.66 -27.96
C VAL A 405 -2.15 -31.61 -28.30
N CYS A 406 -1.56 -32.76 -28.62
CA CYS A 406 -0.19 -32.85 -29.09
C CYS A 406 -0.13 -32.67 -30.62
N LYS A 407 0.61 -31.66 -31.10
CA LYS A 407 0.92 -31.44 -32.53
C LYS A 407 2.40 -31.13 -32.68
N SER A 408 3.13 -32.00 -33.39
CA SER A 408 4.55 -31.77 -33.71
C SER A 408 5.40 -31.40 -32.49
N GLU A 409 5.27 -32.16 -31.39
CA GLU A 409 5.96 -31.94 -30.11
C GLU A 409 5.54 -30.67 -29.34
N SER A 410 4.53 -29.93 -29.82
CA SER A 410 3.87 -28.87 -29.08
C SER A 410 2.60 -29.38 -28.39
N TYR A 411 2.49 -29.10 -27.08
CA TYR A 411 1.34 -29.48 -26.26
C TYR A 411 0.46 -28.26 -26.09
N THR A 412 -0.76 -28.31 -26.63
CA THR A 412 -1.67 -27.16 -26.67
C THR A 412 -3.04 -27.50 -26.09
N ILE A 413 -3.70 -26.50 -25.52
CA ILE A 413 -5.03 -26.63 -24.94
C ILE A 413 -5.89 -25.49 -25.48
N PRO A 414 -6.96 -25.78 -26.24
CA PRO A 414 -7.88 -24.75 -26.68
C PRO A 414 -8.70 -24.27 -25.48
N LEU A 415 -8.68 -22.96 -25.23
CA LEU A 415 -9.45 -22.30 -24.19
C LEU A 415 -10.67 -21.61 -24.81
N HIS A 416 -11.76 -21.53 -24.07
CA HIS A 416 -12.94 -20.77 -24.49
C HIS A 416 -12.75 -19.27 -24.23
N ASN A 417 -13.37 -18.41 -25.04
CA ASN A 417 -13.30 -16.96 -24.86
C ASN A 417 -13.76 -16.55 -23.45
N GLY A 418 -12.97 -15.73 -22.77
CA GLY A 418 -13.26 -15.21 -21.43
C GLY A 418 -12.73 -16.05 -20.26
N PHE A 419 -12.08 -17.20 -20.53
CA PHE A 419 -11.42 -17.99 -19.50
C PHE A 419 -9.94 -17.61 -19.38
N PHE A 420 -9.52 -17.13 -18.21
CA PHE A 420 -8.18 -16.60 -17.95
C PHE A 420 -7.53 -17.32 -16.75
N PRO A 421 -7.01 -18.55 -16.96
CA PRO A 421 -6.41 -19.32 -15.88
C PRO A 421 -5.08 -18.73 -15.43
N ARG A 422 -4.76 -18.78 -14.14
CA ARG A 422 -3.51 -18.25 -13.59
C ARG A 422 -2.43 -19.31 -13.43
N ILE A 423 -2.82 -20.53 -13.09
CA ILE A 423 -1.92 -21.66 -12.82
C ILE A 423 -2.37 -22.86 -13.65
N VAL A 424 -1.41 -23.68 -14.10
CA VAL A 424 -1.67 -25.00 -14.68
C VAL A 424 -0.85 -26.09 -14.00
N GLN A 425 -1.48 -27.26 -13.86
CA GLN A 425 -0.87 -28.53 -13.44
C GLN A 425 -1.34 -29.65 -14.37
N LEU A 426 -0.47 -30.62 -14.67
CA LEU A 426 -0.87 -31.86 -15.33
C LEU A 426 -1.13 -32.95 -14.29
N ARG A 427 -2.19 -33.74 -14.48
CA ARG A 427 -2.48 -34.94 -13.68
C ARG A 427 -2.80 -36.12 -14.60
N TRP A 428 -2.35 -37.31 -14.22
CA TRP A 428 -2.55 -38.57 -14.97
C TRP A 428 -2.73 -39.76 -14.01
N LEU A 429 -2.89 -40.98 -14.54
CA LEU A 429 -3.23 -42.18 -13.77
C LEU A 429 -2.35 -42.39 -12.52
N ASN A 430 -2.96 -42.94 -11.45
CA ASN A 430 -2.36 -43.22 -10.14
C ASN A 430 -2.00 -41.98 -9.29
N ASP A 431 -2.83 -40.93 -9.33
CA ASP A 431 -2.64 -39.67 -8.57
C ASP A 431 -1.27 -39.01 -8.83
N GLN A 432 -0.67 -39.26 -9.99
CA GLN A 432 0.56 -38.61 -10.40
C GLN A 432 0.26 -37.21 -10.97
N ALA A 433 1.15 -36.26 -10.65
CA ALA A 433 1.00 -34.88 -11.07
C ALA A 433 2.35 -34.22 -11.38
N SER A 434 2.32 -33.26 -12.31
CA SER A 434 3.48 -32.41 -12.57
C SER A 434 3.65 -31.36 -11.47
N ASN A 435 4.77 -30.63 -11.50
CA ASN A 435 4.85 -29.35 -10.83
C ASN A 435 3.80 -28.37 -11.38
N GLU A 436 3.49 -27.35 -10.59
CA GLU A 436 2.59 -26.26 -10.98
C GLU A 436 3.42 -25.12 -11.58
N VAL A 437 2.83 -24.42 -12.56
CA VAL A 437 3.46 -23.24 -13.17
C VAL A 437 2.44 -22.12 -13.36
N ILE A 438 2.90 -20.88 -13.19
CA ILE A 438 2.13 -19.69 -13.52
C ILE A 438 2.05 -19.55 -15.04
N ILE A 439 0.87 -19.20 -15.53
CA ILE A 439 0.58 -19.01 -16.94
C ILE A 439 1.00 -17.60 -17.38
N MET A 440 1.75 -17.54 -18.49
CA MET A 440 2.21 -16.29 -19.08
C MET A 440 1.22 -15.78 -20.14
N TYR A 441 0.87 -14.52 -20.03
CA TYR A 441 -0.09 -13.81 -20.87
C TYR A 441 0.66 -13.03 -21.95
N MET A 442 0.79 -13.65 -23.13
CA MET A 442 1.81 -13.21 -24.09
C MET A 442 1.48 -11.90 -24.79
N LYS A 443 0.20 -11.56 -24.88
CA LYS A 443 -0.24 -10.30 -25.46
C LYS A 443 0.14 -9.14 -24.53
N GLU A 444 -0.18 -9.28 -23.25
CA GLU A 444 0.04 -8.32 -22.17
C GLU A 444 1.54 -8.06 -21.98
N LEU A 445 2.34 -9.13 -21.89
CA LEU A 445 3.81 -9.05 -21.83
C LEU A 445 4.42 -8.33 -23.05
N ARG A 446 3.85 -8.50 -24.25
CA ARG A 446 4.35 -7.83 -25.46
C ARG A 446 3.95 -6.36 -25.49
N GLU A 447 2.72 -6.03 -25.11
CA GLU A 447 2.23 -4.65 -25.05
C GLU A 447 3.12 -3.80 -24.14
N LEU A 448 3.42 -4.29 -22.94
CA LEU A 448 4.35 -3.63 -22.00
C LEU A 448 5.76 -3.41 -22.59
N SER A 449 6.27 -4.39 -23.35
CA SER A 449 7.60 -4.29 -23.97
C SER A 449 7.69 -3.25 -25.10
N GLN A 450 6.55 -2.89 -25.71
CA GLN A 450 6.46 -2.01 -26.87
C GLN A 450 6.07 -0.57 -26.53
N GLU A 451 5.58 -0.30 -25.32
CA GLU A 451 5.24 1.05 -24.88
C GLU A 451 6.46 1.99 -24.92
N LYS A 452 6.28 3.16 -25.56
CA LYS A 452 7.30 4.23 -25.58
C LYS A 452 7.41 4.84 -24.19
N VAL A 453 8.62 5.28 -23.82
CA VAL A 453 8.92 5.95 -22.54
C VAL A 453 7.89 7.03 -22.23
N HIS A 454 6.99 6.75 -21.28
CA HIS A 454 6.15 7.73 -20.62
C HIS A 454 6.40 7.58 -19.12
N THR A 455 6.44 8.69 -18.40
CA THR A 455 6.39 8.70 -16.94
C THR A 455 5.08 8.05 -16.50
N PRO A 456 5.11 6.87 -15.87
CA PRO A 456 3.89 6.21 -15.44
C PRO A 456 3.35 6.91 -14.18
N SER A 457 2.06 7.22 -14.22
CA SER A 457 1.29 7.54 -13.04
C SER A 457 1.21 6.30 -12.13
N PRO A 458 1.32 6.44 -10.80
CA PRO A 458 1.23 5.31 -9.90
C PRO A 458 -0.19 4.70 -9.97
N SER A 459 -0.28 3.39 -10.19
CA SER A 459 -1.58 2.69 -10.08
C SER A 459 -2.01 2.67 -8.61
N LEU A 460 -3.29 2.93 -8.35
CA LEU A 460 -3.88 2.99 -7.01
C LEU A 460 -3.77 1.67 -6.22
N MET A 461 -3.43 0.56 -6.87
CA MET A 461 -3.23 -0.77 -6.26
C MET A 461 -2.14 -0.82 -5.19
N SER A 462 -1.22 0.15 -5.16
CA SER A 462 -0.15 0.24 -4.15
C SER A 462 -0.62 0.79 -2.79
N LEU A 463 -1.84 1.36 -2.70
CA LEU A 463 -2.32 2.08 -1.51
C LEU A 463 -2.88 1.17 -0.39
N ILE A 464 -3.28 -0.07 -0.68
CA ILE A 464 -3.79 -1.02 0.34
C ILE A 464 -2.66 -1.62 1.19
N TYR A 465 -1.46 -1.76 0.63
CA TYR A 465 -0.39 -2.56 1.25
C TYR A 465 0.80 -1.72 1.76
N SER A 466 0.74 -0.41 1.57
CA SER A 466 1.84 0.48 1.85
C SER A 466 1.83 1.02 3.28
N GLY A 467 3.03 1.28 3.83
CA GLY A 467 3.19 1.96 5.10
C GLY A 467 2.75 3.43 5.04
N ASP A 468 2.88 4.10 6.18
CA ASP A 468 2.48 5.50 6.35
C ASP A 468 3.25 6.48 5.40
N SER A 469 4.34 6.05 4.75
CA SER A 469 5.09 6.85 3.76
C SER A 469 4.37 7.06 2.43
N GLU A 470 3.76 6.02 1.86
CA GLU A 470 3.07 6.14 0.57
C GLU A 470 1.70 6.81 0.74
N LEU A 471 1.03 6.65 1.88
CA LEU A 471 -0.17 7.42 2.20
C LEU A 471 0.17 8.91 2.32
N LEU A 472 1.31 9.27 2.92
CA LEU A 472 1.81 10.65 2.89
C LEU A 472 2.10 11.11 1.45
N SER A 473 2.69 10.26 0.60
CA SER A 473 2.93 10.60 -0.81
C SER A 473 1.64 10.77 -1.61
N PHE A 474 0.63 9.93 -1.37
CA PHE A 474 -0.70 10.03 -1.98
C PHE A 474 -1.41 11.30 -1.51
N LEU A 475 -1.32 11.62 -0.22
CA LEU A 475 -1.78 12.90 0.27
C LEU A 475 -1.02 14.02 -0.47
N HIS A 476 0.31 14.00 -0.56
CA HIS A 476 1.03 15.02 -1.33
C HIS A 476 0.59 15.12 -2.81
N GLN A 477 0.25 14.01 -3.46
CA GLN A 477 -0.31 14.03 -4.83
C GLN A 477 -1.74 14.58 -4.89
N LEU A 478 -2.59 14.26 -3.90
CA LEU A 478 -3.93 14.85 -3.80
C LEU A 478 -3.87 16.39 -3.67
N SER A 479 -2.87 16.95 -3.00
CA SER A 479 -2.72 18.42 -2.94
C SER A 479 -2.41 19.08 -4.28
N ASP A 480 -1.89 18.33 -5.25
CA ASP A 480 -1.58 18.85 -6.58
C ASP A 480 -2.79 18.76 -7.54
N ILE A 481 -3.85 18.07 -7.12
CA ILE A 481 -5.04 17.78 -7.95
C ILE A 481 -6.29 18.48 -7.41
N LEU A 482 -6.34 18.82 -6.11
CA LEU A 482 -7.53 19.37 -5.46
C LEU A 482 -7.37 20.85 -5.14
N ILE A 483 -8.41 21.61 -5.48
CA ILE A 483 -8.63 22.97 -4.96
C ILE A 483 -9.61 22.86 -3.80
N LEU A 484 -9.13 23.06 -2.56
CA LEU A 484 -9.92 22.80 -1.36
C LEU A 484 -10.68 24.02 -0.86
N ASP A 485 -10.05 25.19 -0.94
CA ASP A 485 -10.57 26.41 -0.34
C ASP A 485 -10.04 27.66 -1.08
N PRO A 486 -10.44 28.87 -0.67
CA PRO A 486 -9.95 30.10 -1.27
C PRO A 486 -8.41 30.25 -1.26
N TYR A 487 -7.70 29.71 -0.25
CA TYR A 487 -6.24 29.81 -0.16
C TYR A 487 -5.54 29.05 -1.29
N ASP A 488 -6.04 27.87 -1.68
CA ASP A 488 -5.49 27.13 -2.81
C ASP A 488 -5.74 27.83 -4.14
N ILE A 489 -6.88 28.51 -4.30
CA ILE A 489 -7.16 29.35 -5.46
C ILE A 489 -6.15 30.49 -5.54
N LYS A 490 -5.90 31.20 -4.44
CA LYS A 490 -4.91 32.27 -4.36
C LYS A 490 -3.49 31.76 -4.65
N ARG A 491 -3.09 30.61 -4.06
CA ARG A 491 -1.80 29.98 -4.32
C ARG A 491 -1.63 29.59 -5.79
N SER A 492 -2.65 28.93 -6.36
CA SER A 492 -2.64 28.50 -7.75
C SER A 492 -2.65 29.69 -8.72
N ALA A 493 -3.33 30.79 -8.39
CA ALA A 493 -3.32 32.01 -9.19
C ALA A 493 -1.93 32.67 -9.19
N LEU A 494 -1.32 32.78 -8.01
CA LEU A 494 -0.02 33.42 -7.80
C LEU A 494 1.19 32.53 -8.17
N GLY A 495 0.98 31.23 -8.43
CA GLY A 495 2.07 30.29 -8.66
C GLY A 495 2.93 30.05 -7.41
N ALA A 496 2.33 30.21 -6.23
CA ALA A 496 3.00 30.01 -4.95
C ALA A 496 3.16 28.51 -4.64
N ALA A 497 4.16 28.17 -3.81
CA ALA A 497 4.38 26.81 -3.36
C ALA A 497 3.21 26.28 -2.50
N GLN A 498 3.11 24.94 -2.42
CA GLN A 498 2.17 24.26 -1.52
C GLN A 498 2.44 24.63 -0.04
N PRO A 499 1.41 24.68 0.82
CA PRO A 499 1.57 25.07 2.22
C PRO A 499 2.38 24.03 3.00
N THR A 500 3.14 24.49 3.98
CA THR A 500 3.74 23.64 5.02
C THR A 500 2.66 23.06 5.94
N ALA A 501 2.97 21.96 6.64
CA ALA A 501 2.01 21.32 7.56
C ALA A 501 1.50 22.25 8.69
N GLU A 502 2.30 23.25 9.08
CA GLU A 502 1.90 24.25 10.09
C GLU A 502 0.99 25.33 9.48
N GLU A 503 1.23 25.75 8.24
CA GLU A 503 0.34 26.66 7.50
C GLU A 503 -0.99 25.98 7.21
N GLU A 504 -0.97 24.74 6.73
CA GLU A 504 -2.16 23.92 6.48
C GLU A 504 -3.01 23.71 7.74
N ARG A 505 -2.35 23.60 8.91
CA ARG A 505 -3.04 23.53 10.20
C ARG A 505 -3.71 24.86 10.57
N LYS A 506 -3.00 25.99 10.42
CA LYS A 506 -3.55 27.32 10.70
C LYS A 506 -4.72 27.64 9.78
N GLU A 507 -4.62 27.32 8.50
CA GLU A 507 -5.69 27.49 7.51
C GLU A 507 -6.90 26.60 7.81
N ALA A 508 -6.68 25.36 8.27
CA ALA A 508 -7.78 24.48 8.70
C ALA A 508 -8.46 24.94 10.00
N GLU A 509 -7.76 25.68 10.87
CA GLU A 509 -8.26 26.19 12.16
C GLU A 509 -8.87 27.61 12.06
N GLN A 510 -8.54 28.39 11.03
CA GLN A 510 -9.05 29.75 10.81
C GLN A 510 -10.27 29.78 9.88
N LYS A 511 -11.23 30.68 10.17
CA LYS A 511 -12.20 31.13 9.16
C LYS A 511 -11.48 32.12 8.25
N GLY A 512 -11.33 31.77 6.98
CA GLY A 512 -10.33 32.38 6.10
C GLY A 512 -10.44 33.89 5.92
N GLU A 513 -9.33 34.52 5.52
CA GLU A 513 -9.34 35.91 5.06
C GLU A 513 -10.15 36.03 3.77
N PRO A 514 -10.96 37.10 3.59
CA PRO A 514 -11.70 37.30 2.36
C PRO A 514 -10.74 37.41 1.17
N ILE A 515 -10.88 36.52 0.19
CA ILE A 515 -10.15 36.58 -1.07
C ILE A 515 -11.07 37.24 -2.10
N ASP A 516 -10.56 38.29 -2.74
CA ASP A 516 -11.26 38.96 -3.82
C ASP A 516 -11.15 38.15 -5.12
N PHE A 517 -12.15 37.31 -5.36
CA PHE A 517 -12.26 36.48 -6.55
C PHE A 517 -12.35 37.27 -7.87
N SER A 518 -12.73 38.56 -7.83
CA SER A 518 -12.81 39.40 -9.04
C SER A 518 -11.44 39.64 -9.69
N THR A 519 -10.36 39.48 -8.92
CA THR A 519 -8.98 39.67 -9.37
C THR A 519 -8.31 38.38 -9.87
N ILE A 520 -8.99 37.23 -9.77
CA ILE A 520 -8.44 35.91 -10.05
C ILE A 520 -9.09 35.33 -11.31
N ASP A 521 -8.26 35.03 -12.32
CA ASP A 521 -8.72 34.29 -13.49
C ASP A 521 -8.84 32.79 -13.17
N ILE A 522 -10.07 32.36 -12.89
CA ILE A 522 -10.36 30.96 -12.55
C ILE A 522 -10.07 30.01 -13.72
N HIS A 523 -10.19 30.47 -14.97
CA HIS A 523 -9.85 29.66 -16.12
C HIS A 523 -8.36 29.34 -16.15
N VAL A 524 -7.49 30.29 -15.78
CA VAL A 524 -6.04 30.04 -15.67
C VAL A 524 -5.72 29.07 -14.53
N VAL A 525 -6.41 29.18 -13.38
CA VAL A 525 -6.26 28.25 -12.25
C VAL A 525 -6.65 26.83 -12.65
N LEU A 526 -7.83 26.68 -13.25
CA LEU A 526 -8.34 25.38 -13.72
C LEU A 526 -7.52 24.85 -14.90
N GLN A 527 -6.99 25.72 -15.77
CA GLN A 527 -6.12 25.33 -16.88
C GLN A 527 -4.74 24.92 -16.39
N ARG A 528 -4.20 25.48 -15.29
CA ARG A 528 -2.95 25.00 -14.68
C ARG A 528 -3.12 23.58 -14.13
N HIS A 529 -4.20 23.33 -13.40
CA HIS A 529 -4.51 21.98 -12.92
C HIS A 529 -4.91 21.02 -14.06
N ARG A 530 -5.67 21.46 -15.07
CA ARG A 530 -5.94 20.67 -16.28
C ARG A 530 -4.69 20.43 -17.10
N SER A 531 -3.75 21.37 -17.21
CA SER A 531 -2.48 21.19 -17.91
C SER A 531 -1.56 20.25 -17.14
N TYR A 532 -1.65 20.20 -15.82
CA TYR A 532 -0.99 19.18 -15.00
C TYR A 532 -1.62 17.79 -15.23
N LEU A 533 -2.96 17.73 -15.34
CA LEU A 533 -3.72 16.54 -15.75
C LEU A 533 -3.49 16.17 -17.24
N ASP A 534 -3.18 17.14 -18.11
CA ASP A 534 -2.96 16.97 -19.55
C ASP A 534 -1.50 16.70 -19.90
N GLN A 535 -0.55 17.18 -19.10
CA GLN A 535 0.85 16.74 -19.16
C GLN A 535 0.98 15.31 -18.65
N THR A 536 0.14 14.91 -17.68
CA THR A 536 -0.01 13.50 -17.28
C THR A 536 -0.89 12.68 -18.25
N SER A 537 -1.70 13.32 -19.12
CA SER A 537 -2.53 12.65 -20.15
C SER A 537 -2.06 12.85 -21.61
N SER A 538 -0.86 13.40 -21.82
CA SER A 538 -0.28 13.63 -23.16
C SER A 538 0.19 12.34 -23.88
N THR A 539 -0.37 11.19 -23.49
CA THR A 539 -0.27 9.84 -24.07
C THR A 539 -1.24 9.59 -25.25
N GLY A 540 -1.88 10.62 -25.81
CA GLY A 540 -2.49 10.52 -27.14
C GLY A 540 -3.86 9.84 -27.22
N ILE A 541 -4.76 10.13 -26.28
CA ILE A 541 -6.20 9.98 -26.51
C ILE A 541 -6.79 11.40 -26.62
N ARG A 542 -7.09 11.84 -27.86
CA ARG A 542 -7.87 13.07 -28.06
C ARG A 542 -9.32 12.81 -27.64
N GLN A 543 -9.82 13.66 -26.76
CA GLN A 543 -11.23 13.77 -26.31
C GLN A 543 -11.76 12.59 -25.49
N ALA A 544 -11.22 12.39 -24.28
CA ALA A 544 -11.94 11.73 -23.17
C ALA A 544 -11.30 12.18 -21.84
N SER A 545 -11.63 13.41 -21.47
CA SER A 545 -11.28 14.10 -20.23
C SER A 545 -11.68 13.32 -18.97
N SER A 546 -10.90 13.40 -17.88
CA SER A 546 -11.32 13.19 -16.47
C SER A 546 -11.97 11.86 -16.02
N PHE A 547 -12.40 10.99 -16.94
CA PHE A 547 -13.11 9.74 -16.67
C PHE A 547 -12.18 8.59 -16.24
N PHE A 548 -10.97 8.51 -16.80
CA PHE A 548 -10.05 7.38 -16.55
C PHE A 548 -9.53 7.29 -15.10
N TRP A 549 -9.32 8.41 -14.41
CA TRP A 549 -8.82 8.40 -13.03
C TRP A 549 -9.91 8.03 -12.00
N LEU A 550 -11.16 8.41 -12.25
CA LEU A 550 -12.30 8.02 -11.41
C LEU A 550 -12.68 6.55 -11.66
N ASP A 551 -12.60 6.05 -12.89
CA ASP A 551 -12.80 4.63 -13.19
C ASP A 551 -11.69 3.75 -12.61
N GLU A 552 -10.43 4.20 -12.55
CA GLU A 552 -9.36 3.46 -11.86
C GLU A 552 -9.52 3.44 -10.33
N ILE A 553 -9.95 4.56 -9.73
CA ILE A 553 -10.29 4.64 -8.29
C ILE A 553 -11.54 3.81 -7.98
N ASN A 554 -12.58 3.88 -8.81
CA ASN A 554 -13.84 3.15 -8.63
C ASN A 554 -13.69 1.65 -8.93
N ALA A 555 -12.94 1.25 -9.97
CA ALA A 555 -12.60 -0.16 -10.24
C ALA A 555 -11.73 -0.75 -9.13
N TYR A 556 -10.87 0.06 -8.51
CA TYR A 556 -10.10 -0.32 -7.33
C TYR A 556 -10.96 -0.51 -6.08
N PHE A 557 -11.92 0.37 -5.82
CA PHE A 557 -12.86 0.22 -4.70
C PHE A 557 -13.87 -0.90 -4.88
N LYS A 558 -14.32 -1.15 -6.12
CA LYS A 558 -15.15 -2.30 -6.49
C LYS A 558 -14.39 -3.62 -6.35
N LYS A 559 -13.09 -3.63 -6.64
CA LYS A 559 -12.21 -4.78 -6.39
C LYS A 559 -11.94 -5.02 -4.90
N LEU A 560 -11.92 -3.96 -4.08
CA LEU A 560 -11.88 -4.05 -2.60
C LEU A 560 -13.18 -4.65 -2.02
N GLU A 561 -14.32 -4.37 -2.65
CA GLU A 561 -15.63 -4.96 -2.35
C GLU A 561 -15.63 -6.47 -2.61
N ASP A 562 -15.10 -6.89 -3.77
CA ASP A 562 -14.90 -8.31 -4.13
C ASP A 562 -13.92 -9.02 -3.17
N GLN A 563 -12.89 -8.34 -2.67
CA GLN A 563 -11.93 -8.88 -1.70
C GLN A 563 -12.48 -8.96 -0.27
N GLN A 564 -13.36 -8.05 0.15
CA GLN A 564 -13.99 -8.12 1.47
C GLN A 564 -14.95 -9.31 1.61
N LEU A 565 -15.52 -9.79 0.52
CA LEU A 565 -16.30 -11.04 0.48
C LEU A 565 -15.43 -12.28 0.76
N ASN A 566 -14.11 -12.21 0.50
CA ASN A 566 -13.16 -13.32 0.67
C ASN A 566 -12.25 -13.18 1.92
N LEU A 567 -12.34 -12.10 2.70
CA LEU A 567 -11.43 -11.76 3.81
C LEU A 567 -11.83 -12.32 5.20
N ALA A 568 -12.59 -13.41 5.27
CA ALA A 568 -12.79 -14.14 6.54
C ALA A 568 -11.52 -14.86 7.04
N GLU A 569 -10.46 -14.93 6.22
CA GLU A 569 -9.17 -15.46 6.62
C GLU A 569 -8.07 -14.42 6.34
N ARG A 570 -7.43 -13.94 7.40
CA ARG A 570 -6.27 -13.05 7.29
C ARG A 570 -5.10 -13.83 6.67
N PRO A 571 -4.29 -13.23 5.78
CA PRO A 571 -3.02 -13.83 5.42
C PRO A 571 -2.09 -13.78 6.64
N GLU A 572 -1.83 -14.93 7.24
CA GLU A 572 -0.70 -15.09 8.18
C GLU A 572 0.59 -14.70 7.49
N LEU A 573 1.48 -14.03 8.23
CA LEU A 573 2.85 -13.74 7.83
C LEU A 573 3.51 -15.05 7.33
N THR A 574 3.71 -15.19 6.01
CA THR A 574 4.19 -16.44 5.39
C THR A 574 5.67 -16.74 5.66
N ASP A 575 6.36 -15.83 6.34
CA ASP A 575 7.74 -16.05 6.78
C ASP A 575 7.81 -16.74 8.15
N SER A 576 6.67 -17.02 8.83
CA SER A 576 6.69 -17.75 10.10
C SER A 576 7.32 -19.14 9.96
N GLU A 577 7.14 -19.80 8.81
CA GLU A 577 7.79 -21.08 8.53
C GLU A 577 9.29 -20.92 8.25
N GLU A 578 9.74 -19.86 7.58
CA GLU A 578 11.17 -19.62 7.33
C GLU A 578 11.86 -19.17 8.63
N GLU A 579 11.22 -18.36 9.47
CA GLU A 579 11.67 -17.98 10.81
C GLU A 579 11.67 -19.17 11.80
N GLU A 580 10.69 -20.08 11.74
CA GLU A 580 10.68 -21.36 12.48
C GLU A 580 11.72 -22.36 11.94
N LEU A 581 11.85 -22.51 10.61
CA LEU A 581 12.89 -23.32 9.97
C LEU A 581 14.31 -22.77 10.20
N LEU A 582 14.45 -21.45 10.40
CA LEU A 582 15.72 -20.79 10.72
C LEU A 582 15.98 -20.71 12.24
N GLY A 583 15.00 -21.07 13.08
CA GLY A 583 15.12 -21.08 14.54
C GLY A 583 15.31 -19.70 15.17
N ILE A 584 14.69 -18.65 14.62
CA ILE A 584 14.85 -17.25 15.04
C ILE A 584 13.84 -16.95 16.17
N PRO A 585 14.25 -16.49 17.37
CA PRO A 585 13.32 -16.09 18.42
C PRO A 585 12.48 -14.88 17.98
N GLN A 586 11.20 -14.79 18.36
CA GLN A 586 10.36 -13.61 18.10
C GLN A 586 10.78 -12.44 19.02
N TRP A 587 11.22 -11.30 18.46
CA TRP A 587 11.65 -10.13 19.25
C TRP A 587 10.54 -9.06 19.31
N ASN A 588 10.01 -8.84 20.52
CA ASN A 588 9.18 -7.68 20.83
C ASN A 588 10.05 -6.41 20.90
N ASN A 589 9.87 -5.47 19.96
CA ASN A 589 10.54 -4.18 20.00
C ASN A 589 9.65 -3.11 20.64
N ALA A 590 9.94 -2.78 21.90
CA ALA A 590 9.57 -1.50 22.49
C ALA A 590 10.68 -0.48 22.21
N PHE A 591 10.38 0.55 21.40
CA PHE A 591 11.18 1.76 21.27
C PHE A 591 10.33 2.96 21.73
N GLU A 592 10.94 3.89 22.47
CA GLU A 592 10.35 5.20 22.76
C GLU A 592 10.13 5.97 21.44
N GLN A 593 8.89 6.43 21.24
CA GLN A 593 8.37 6.78 19.91
C GLN A 593 8.58 8.25 19.52
N PRO A 594 9.26 8.56 18.39
CA PRO A 594 8.92 9.76 17.63
C PRO A 594 7.44 9.65 17.22
N ARG A 595 6.67 10.76 17.26
CA ARG A 595 5.22 10.75 16.92
C ARG A 595 4.99 9.82 15.72
N SER A 596 4.23 8.75 15.94
CA SER A 596 4.04 7.70 14.94
C SER A 596 3.59 8.33 13.61
N VAL A 597 4.07 7.80 12.50
CA VAL A 597 3.80 8.35 11.16
C VAL A 597 2.28 8.42 10.91
N SER A 598 1.51 7.54 11.54
CA SER A 598 0.04 7.53 11.57
C SER A 598 -0.57 8.79 12.21
N SER A 599 0.09 9.41 13.19
CA SER A 599 -0.32 10.70 13.78
C SER A 599 -0.14 11.87 12.80
N LYS A 600 0.87 11.83 11.92
CA LYS A 600 1.09 12.88 10.91
C LYS A 600 0.07 12.77 9.78
N ILE A 601 -0.22 11.55 9.33
CA ILE A 601 -1.27 11.26 8.34
C ILE A 601 -2.63 11.71 8.85
N ARG A 602 -3.00 11.32 10.07
CA ARG A 602 -4.27 11.72 10.71
C ARG A 602 -4.42 13.24 10.70
N MET A 603 -3.36 13.96 11.06
CA MET A 603 -3.36 15.43 11.09
C MET A 603 -3.55 16.03 9.70
N LEU A 604 -2.76 15.61 8.70
CA LEU A 604 -2.84 16.14 7.34
C LEU A 604 -4.19 15.87 6.70
N LEU A 605 -4.68 14.64 6.79
CA LEU A 605 -5.97 14.27 6.21
C LEU A 605 -7.12 15.05 6.85
N ARG A 606 -7.12 15.15 8.18
CA ARG A 606 -8.11 15.94 8.93
C ARG A 606 -8.09 17.41 8.49
N ASN A 607 -6.91 18.00 8.35
CA ASN A 607 -6.78 19.41 7.97
C ASN A 607 -7.33 19.65 6.56
N ARG A 608 -7.07 18.75 5.61
CA ARG A 608 -7.54 18.88 4.22
C ARG A 608 -9.04 18.75 4.07
N ILE A 609 -9.63 17.75 4.73
CA ILE A 609 -11.08 17.59 4.76
C ILE A 609 -11.72 18.85 5.36
N ARG A 610 -11.14 19.40 6.44
CA ARG A 610 -11.62 20.64 7.06
C ARG A 610 -11.49 21.86 6.16
N ARG A 611 -10.38 22.01 5.43
CA ARG A 611 -10.22 23.10 4.46
C ARG A 611 -11.29 23.02 3.36
N PHE A 612 -11.55 21.83 2.83
CA PHE A 612 -12.65 21.63 1.88
C PHE A 612 -14.03 22.00 2.47
N ILE A 613 -14.32 21.52 3.68
CA ILE A 613 -15.56 21.86 4.40
C ILE A 613 -15.70 23.37 4.62
N ASN A 614 -14.60 24.05 5.00
CA ASN A 614 -14.60 25.49 5.20
C ASN A 614 -14.81 26.23 3.87
N GLY A 615 -14.22 25.77 2.77
CA GLY A 615 -14.44 26.30 1.43
C GLY A 615 -15.91 26.21 1.00
N LEU A 616 -16.56 25.06 1.21
CA LEU A 616 -17.99 24.87 0.91
C LEU A 616 -18.92 25.81 1.71
N ARG A 617 -18.44 26.37 2.83
CA ARG A 617 -19.20 27.32 3.66
C ARG A 617 -19.04 28.78 3.22
N ILE A 618 -18.25 29.04 2.17
CA ILE A 618 -18.00 30.39 1.63
C ILE A 618 -18.76 30.50 0.30
N PRO A 619 -19.85 31.28 0.23
CA PRO A 619 -20.66 31.43 -0.99
C PRO A 619 -19.85 31.80 -2.23
N GLU A 620 -18.91 32.73 -2.07
CA GLU A 620 -18.07 33.23 -3.15
C GLU A 620 -17.16 32.13 -3.72
N PHE A 621 -16.73 31.16 -2.90
CA PHE A 621 -15.85 30.06 -3.33
C PHE A 621 -16.58 29.10 -4.27
N TYR A 622 -17.70 28.54 -3.82
CA TYR A 622 -18.38 27.50 -4.60
C TYR A 622 -19.20 28.08 -5.76
N GLN A 623 -19.56 29.37 -5.74
CA GLN A 623 -20.15 30.06 -6.89
C GLN A 623 -19.12 30.35 -8.00
N THR A 624 -17.85 30.48 -7.64
CA THR A 624 -16.75 30.71 -8.60
C THR A 624 -16.24 29.42 -9.21
N MET A 625 -16.31 28.31 -8.48
CA MET A 625 -15.81 27.00 -8.92
C MET A 625 -16.82 26.25 -9.80
N PRO A 626 -16.37 25.53 -10.85
CA PRO A 626 -17.25 24.66 -11.62
C PRO A 626 -17.90 23.57 -10.76
N GLN A 627 -19.14 23.26 -11.06
CA GLN A 627 -19.93 22.28 -10.30
C GLN A 627 -19.28 20.88 -10.28
N ASP A 628 -18.84 20.40 -11.44
CA ASP A 628 -18.14 19.12 -11.61
C ASP A 628 -16.90 19.01 -10.70
N TRP A 629 -16.19 20.13 -10.51
CA TRP A 629 -15.04 20.19 -9.59
C TRP A 629 -15.43 20.05 -8.13
N VAL A 630 -16.47 20.76 -7.68
CA VAL A 630 -16.93 20.70 -6.29
C VAL A 630 -17.45 19.30 -5.95
N VAL A 631 -18.24 18.70 -6.85
CA VAL A 631 -18.76 17.34 -6.66
C VAL A 631 -17.63 16.30 -6.73
N ALA A 632 -16.66 16.45 -7.63
CA ALA A 632 -15.50 15.55 -7.69
C ALA A 632 -14.67 15.58 -6.40
N ASN A 633 -14.44 16.75 -5.80
CA ASN A 633 -13.73 16.85 -4.52
C ASN A 633 -14.51 16.20 -3.38
N TYR A 634 -15.84 16.36 -3.35
CA TYR A 634 -16.71 15.67 -2.41
C TYR A 634 -16.57 14.15 -2.50
N ILE A 635 -16.65 13.58 -3.71
CA ILE A 635 -16.51 12.14 -3.97
C ILE A 635 -15.13 11.63 -3.49
N ARG A 636 -14.06 12.38 -3.77
CA ARG A 636 -12.70 12.00 -3.37
C ARG A 636 -12.54 11.96 -1.86
N PHE A 637 -13.03 12.96 -1.14
CA PHE A 637 -12.95 12.95 0.33
C PHE A 637 -13.83 11.89 0.97
N LEU A 638 -15.00 11.61 0.40
CA LEU A 638 -15.88 10.56 0.89
C LEU A 638 -15.23 9.18 0.75
N ASN A 639 -14.58 8.91 -0.38
CA ASN A 639 -13.80 7.69 -0.60
C ASN A 639 -12.60 7.57 0.35
N VAL A 640 -11.89 8.67 0.61
CA VAL A 640 -10.77 8.66 1.56
C VAL A 640 -11.25 8.41 2.99
N LEU A 641 -12.38 8.99 3.39
CA LEU A 641 -13.02 8.72 4.68
C LEU A 641 -13.42 7.24 4.79
N GLU A 642 -14.00 6.67 3.73
CA GLU A 642 -14.35 5.25 3.66
C GLU A 642 -13.14 4.34 3.83
N PHE A 643 -12.07 4.62 3.11
CA PHE A 643 -10.81 3.90 3.21
C PHE A 643 -10.26 3.95 4.65
N CYS A 644 -10.27 5.12 5.27
CA CYS A 644 -9.81 5.28 6.65
C CYS A 644 -10.68 4.53 7.66
N TRP A 645 -11.98 4.40 7.39
CA TRP A 645 -12.93 3.65 8.22
C TRP A 645 -12.71 2.13 8.14
N LYS A 646 -12.49 1.59 6.93
CA LYS A 646 -12.35 0.14 6.69
C LYS A 646 -11.06 -0.47 7.24
N ARG A 647 -10.05 0.33 7.62
CA ARG A 647 -8.78 -0.14 8.17
C ARG A 647 -8.98 -0.73 9.60
N LYS A 648 -9.23 -2.05 9.70
CA LYS A 648 -9.41 -2.77 10.98
C LYS A 648 -8.12 -2.89 11.80
N GLU A 649 -8.31 -3.09 13.12
CA GLU A 649 -7.41 -2.93 14.29
C GLU A 649 -5.98 -3.50 14.27
N THR A 650 -5.48 -4.14 13.21
CA THR A 650 -4.10 -4.69 13.18
C THR A 650 -3.02 -3.63 12.94
N GLN A 651 -3.36 -2.46 12.40
CA GLN A 651 -2.41 -1.35 12.12
C GLN A 651 -2.77 -0.03 12.82
N GLY A 652 -3.82 -0.02 13.65
CA GLY A 652 -4.36 1.18 14.30
C GLY A 652 -5.33 1.97 13.40
N THR A 653 -6.47 2.39 13.96
CA THR A 653 -7.47 3.20 13.24
C THR A 653 -6.93 4.61 12.99
N ILE A 654 -6.96 5.07 11.72
CA ILE A 654 -6.56 6.45 11.36
C ILE A 654 -7.48 7.45 12.05
N PHE A 655 -8.80 7.23 12.03
CA PHE A 655 -9.78 7.99 12.82
C PHE A 655 -10.53 7.06 13.76
N VAL A 656 -10.73 7.46 15.01
CA VAL A 656 -11.65 6.74 15.89
C VAL A 656 -13.10 6.99 15.46
N PRO A 657 -14.07 6.14 15.82
CA PRO A 657 -15.44 6.27 15.32
C PRO A 657 -16.09 7.65 15.53
N HIS A 658 -15.78 8.30 16.65
CA HIS A 658 -16.24 9.66 16.92
C HIS A 658 -15.60 10.71 15.98
N GLU A 659 -14.30 10.60 15.67
CA GLU A 659 -13.62 11.53 14.75
C GLU A 659 -14.10 11.35 13.30
N TYR A 660 -14.29 10.11 12.87
CA TYR A 660 -14.90 9.80 11.57
C TYR A 660 -16.32 10.36 11.48
N GLY A 661 -17.13 10.11 12.51
CA GLY A 661 -18.51 10.59 12.59
C GLY A 661 -18.59 12.12 12.51
N GLN A 662 -17.71 12.83 13.21
CA GLN A 662 -17.62 14.29 13.15
C GLN A 662 -17.24 14.78 11.74
N LEU A 663 -16.21 14.21 11.11
CA LEU A 663 -15.78 14.62 9.78
C LEU A 663 -16.85 14.38 8.72
N CYS A 664 -17.54 13.24 8.77
CA CYS A 664 -18.63 12.95 7.86
C CYS A 664 -19.84 13.87 8.12
N PHE A 665 -20.18 14.14 9.38
CA PHE A 665 -21.23 15.10 9.74
C PHE A 665 -20.90 16.51 9.20
N ASP A 666 -19.69 17.00 9.42
CA ASP A 666 -19.26 18.33 8.97
C ASP A 666 -19.25 18.43 7.44
N LEU A 667 -18.79 17.38 6.75
CA LEU A 667 -18.83 17.26 5.29
C LEU A 667 -20.26 17.26 4.75
N PHE A 668 -21.15 16.48 5.36
CA PHE A 668 -22.55 16.39 4.92
C PHE A 668 -23.29 17.68 5.22
N SER A 669 -23.04 18.30 6.37
CA SER A 669 -23.60 19.59 6.72
C SER A 669 -23.16 20.69 5.75
N ALA A 670 -21.92 20.67 5.26
CA ALA A 670 -21.44 21.67 4.32
C ALA A 670 -21.92 21.40 2.88
N PHE A 671 -22.02 20.14 2.48
CA PHE A 671 -22.44 19.76 1.13
C PHE A 671 -23.97 19.76 0.96
N TRP A 672 -24.70 19.07 1.85
CA TRP A 672 -26.16 18.89 1.77
C TRP A 672 -26.95 19.88 2.64
N GLY A 673 -26.32 20.48 3.63
CA GLY A 673 -26.96 21.42 4.56
C GLY A 673 -27.51 20.75 5.81
N ASN A 674 -28.05 21.57 6.71
CA ASN A 674 -28.80 21.13 7.88
C ASN A 674 -30.03 22.05 8.09
N ASP A 675 -30.63 22.02 9.28
CA ASP A 675 -31.77 22.86 9.67
C ASP A 675 -31.41 24.33 9.98
N ALA A 676 -30.15 24.60 10.33
CA ALA A 676 -29.67 25.93 10.71
C ALA A 676 -28.87 26.63 9.61
N GLU A 677 -28.28 25.88 8.68
CA GLU A 677 -27.40 26.38 7.63
C GLU A 677 -27.67 25.62 6.32
N ASP A 678 -27.84 26.38 5.24
CA ASP A 678 -27.92 25.88 3.88
C ASP A 678 -26.56 25.33 3.44
N GLY A 679 -26.59 24.22 2.68
CA GLY A 679 -25.39 23.58 2.15
C GLY A 679 -25.06 24.05 0.73
N TYR A 680 -23.98 23.52 0.16
CA TYR A 680 -23.67 23.71 -1.26
C TYR A 680 -24.84 23.31 -2.17
N TRP A 681 -25.52 22.20 -1.88
CA TRP A 681 -26.59 21.66 -2.72
C TRP A 681 -27.75 22.64 -2.93
N SER A 682 -28.14 23.39 -1.90
CA SER A 682 -29.24 24.38 -2.00
C SER A 682 -28.88 25.60 -2.85
N SER A 683 -27.61 25.79 -3.20
CA SER A 683 -27.18 26.82 -4.14
C SER A 683 -27.34 26.41 -5.61
N LEU A 684 -27.53 25.11 -5.89
CA LEU A 684 -27.65 24.59 -7.24
C LEU A 684 -29.02 24.91 -7.82
N GLN A 685 -29.03 25.39 -9.07
CA GLN A 685 -30.24 25.44 -9.89
C GLN A 685 -30.68 24.03 -10.28
N GLU A 686 -31.93 23.86 -10.68
CA GLU A 686 -32.53 22.55 -10.96
C GLU A 686 -31.70 21.72 -11.96
N GLU A 687 -31.31 22.29 -13.11
CA GLU A 687 -30.49 21.62 -14.13
C GLU A 687 -29.10 21.21 -13.58
N SER A 688 -28.48 22.11 -12.81
CA SER A 688 -27.22 21.85 -12.11
C SER A 688 -27.35 20.72 -11.09
N ALA A 689 -28.42 20.68 -10.31
CA ALA A 689 -28.68 19.63 -9.33
C ALA A 689 -28.80 18.25 -10.00
N TYR A 690 -29.49 18.15 -11.14
CA TYR A 690 -29.53 16.90 -11.93
C TYR A 690 -28.16 16.50 -12.47
N GLY A 691 -27.37 17.45 -12.96
CA GLY A 691 -25.99 17.19 -13.39
C GLY A 691 -25.11 16.67 -12.25
N ALA A 692 -25.25 17.23 -11.04
CA ALA A 692 -24.52 16.79 -9.85
C ALA A 692 -24.97 15.39 -9.41
N ALA A 693 -26.28 15.12 -9.43
CA ALA A 693 -26.86 13.82 -9.10
C ALA A 693 -26.39 12.73 -10.06
N THR A 694 -26.40 13.01 -11.37
CA THR A 694 -25.87 12.10 -12.40
C THR A 694 -24.39 11.80 -12.16
N PHE A 695 -23.61 12.85 -11.86
CA PHE A 695 -22.18 12.68 -11.58
C PHE A 695 -21.91 11.85 -10.31
N LEU A 696 -22.76 11.95 -9.28
CA LEU A 696 -22.69 11.08 -8.09
C LEU A 696 -23.04 9.62 -8.43
N LEU A 697 -24.07 9.38 -9.25
CA LEU A 697 -24.50 8.05 -9.68
C LEU A 697 -23.46 7.35 -10.56
N ASP A 698 -22.92 8.04 -11.55
CA ASP A 698 -21.89 7.51 -12.46
C ASP A 698 -20.64 7.06 -11.69
N ASN A 699 -20.37 7.70 -10.55
CA ASN A 699 -19.24 7.40 -9.68
C ASN A 699 -19.60 6.53 -8.46
N GLN A 700 -20.81 5.99 -8.39
CA GLN A 700 -21.33 5.17 -7.26
C GLN A 700 -21.21 5.86 -5.88
N ALA A 701 -21.07 7.18 -5.87
CA ALA A 701 -20.90 7.96 -4.64
C ALA A 701 -22.22 8.15 -3.89
N ASP A 702 -23.35 7.95 -4.56
CA ASP A 702 -24.70 7.87 -3.99
C ASP A 702 -24.78 6.75 -2.93
N ALA A 703 -24.33 5.55 -3.26
CA ALA A 703 -24.32 4.40 -2.36
C ALA A 703 -23.36 4.61 -1.18
N LEU A 704 -22.18 5.15 -1.47
CA LEU A 704 -21.20 5.48 -0.45
C LEU A 704 -21.70 6.55 0.52
N THR A 705 -22.42 7.55 0.00
CA THR A 705 -23.04 8.62 0.79
C THR A 705 -24.08 8.05 1.76
N LEU A 706 -24.89 7.09 1.31
CA LEU A 706 -25.87 6.42 2.17
C LEU A 706 -25.25 5.49 3.21
N ALA A 707 -24.18 4.78 2.84
CA ALA A 707 -23.45 3.96 3.79
C ALA A 707 -22.85 4.82 4.92
N ALA A 708 -22.21 5.94 4.57
CA ALA A 708 -21.72 6.92 5.54
C ALA A 708 -22.87 7.51 6.37
N ALA A 709 -23.99 7.88 5.75
CA ALA A 709 -25.19 8.38 6.45
C ALA A 709 -25.68 7.39 7.53
N HIS A 710 -25.80 6.11 7.16
CA HIS A 710 -26.19 5.05 8.08
C HIS A 710 -25.20 4.90 9.22
N ARG A 711 -23.88 4.94 8.96
CA ARG A 711 -22.88 4.85 10.04
C ARG A 711 -22.98 6.00 11.01
N ILE A 712 -23.09 7.24 10.53
CA ILE A 712 -23.19 8.43 11.40
C ILE A 712 -24.46 8.35 12.29
N LEU A 713 -25.59 7.85 11.76
CA LEU A 713 -26.80 7.62 12.57
C LEU A 713 -26.61 6.61 13.71
N ASN A 714 -25.59 5.75 13.63
CA ASN A 714 -25.29 4.74 14.65
C ASN A 714 -24.04 5.06 15.49
N VAL A 715 -23.34 6.19 15.25
CA VAL A 715 -22.19 6.59 16.08
C VAL A 715 -22.68 7.17 17.42
N SER A 716 -22.24 6.57 18.52
CA SER A 716 -22.50 7.07 19.88
C SER A 716 -21.72 8.36 20.17
N GLY A 717 -22.34 9.32 20.85
CA GLY A 717 -21.68 10.54 21.34
C GLY A 717 -22.41 11.83 20.93
N ALA A 718 -21.67 12.94 20.88
CA ALA A 718 -22.22 14.28 20.63
C ALA A 718 -22.92 14.44 19.26
N MET A 719 -22.62 13.55 18.30
CA MET A 719 -23.21 13.56 16.95
C MET A 719 -24.53 12.84 16.84
N GLN A 720 -24.83 11.92 17.76
CA GLN A 720 -26.08 11.14 17.75
C GLN A 720 -27.36 12.01 17.67
N PRO A 721 -27.49 13.13 18.41
CA PRO A 721 -28.69 13.97 18.30
C PRO A 721 -28.71 14.90 17.07
N LEU A 722 -27.59 15.07 16.37
CA LEU A 722 -27.43 16.01 15.26
C LEU A 722 -27.47 15.30 13.89
N ALA A 723 -27.01 14.06 13.83
CA ALA A 723 -26.96 13.27 12.60
C ALA A 723 -28.31 13.18 11.86
N PRO A 724 -29.46 12.90 12.51
CA PRO A 724 -30.73 12.77 11.79
C PRO A 724 -31.13 14.03 11.03
N VAL A 725 -30.74 15.21 11.51
CA VAL A 725 -31.12 16.48 10.88
C VAL A 725 -30.38 16.71 9.57
N THR A 726 -29.08 16.45 9.55
CA THR A 726 -28.26 16.51 8.33
C THR A 726 -28.67 15.41 7.35
N ILE A 727 -28.98 14.20 7.83
CA ILE A 727 -29.45 13.11 6.97
C ILE A 727 -30.84 13.41 6.39
N ALA A 728 -31.71 14.12 7.12
CA ALA A 728 -32.99 14.56 6.59
C ALA A 728 -32.82 15.53 5.41
N ARG A 729 -31.83 16.43 5.47
CA ARG A 729 -31.50 17.34 4.34
C ARG A 729 -30.91 16.59 3.15
N LEU A 730 -29.97 15.67 3.39
CA LEU A 730 -29.47 14.75 2.37
C LEU A 730 -30.63 14.04 1.67
N TYR A 731 -31.55 13.47 2.45
CA TYR A 731 -32.69 12.73 1.91
C TYR A 731 -33.61 13.64 1.07
N GLN A 732 -33.99 14.81 1.58
CA GLN A 732 -34.80 15.78 0.82
C GLN A 732 -34.14 16.19 -0.49
N ALA A 733 -32.85 16.50 -0.47
CA ALA A 733 -32.07 16.91 -1.63
C ALA A 733 -31.92 15.79 -2.66
N GLY A 734 -31.68 14.55 -2.22
CA GLY A 734 -31.56 13.40 -3.12
C GLY A 734 -32.92 12.94 -3.67
N ASP A 735 -33.99 13.03 -2.88
CA ASP A 735 -35.35 12.66 -3.31
C ASP A 735 -35.83 13.56 -4.47
N THR A 736 -35.53 14.85 -4.43
CA THR A 736 -35.91 15.79 -5.51
C THR A 736 -35.32 15.45 -6.88
N VAL A 737 -34.23 14.70 -6.91
CA VAL A 737 -33.51 14.32 -8.15
C VAL A 737 -33.51 12.81 -8.38
N GLY A 738 -34.24 12.03 -7.56
CA GLY A 738 -34.31 10.58 -7.68
C GLY A 738 -33.01 9.83 -7.37
N LEU A 739 -32.16 10.37 -6.48
CA LEU A 739 -30.83 9.82 -6.18
C LEU A 739 -30.88 8.49 -5.41
N PHE A 740 -31.94 8.25 -4.65
CA PHE A 740 -32.03 7.13 -3.70
C PHE A 740 -33.01 6.07 -4.17
N THR A 741 -32.54 5.21 -5.09
CA THR A 741 -33.32 4.08 -5.61
C THR A 741 -33.08 2.80 -4.80
N PRO A 742 -33.92 1.76 -4.95
CA PRO A 742 -33.66 0.43 -4.36
C PRO A 742 -32.28 -0.13 -4.73
N GLU A 743 -31.83 0.05 -5.97
CA GLU A 743 -30.51 -0.40 -6.44
C GLU A 743 -29.38 0.34 -5.72
N THR A 744 -29.55 1.65 -5.50
CA THR A 744 -28.60 2.46 -4.71
C THR A 744 -28.52 1.97 -3.26
N MET A 745 -29.64 1.56 -2.66
CA MET A 745 -29.70 1.00 -1.30
C MET A 745 -29.04 -0.38 -1.20
N GLU A 746 -29.21 -1.23 -2.21
CA GLU A 746 -28.50 -2.52 -2.32
C GLU A 746 -26.99 -2.30 -2.34
N ARG A 747 -26.49 -1.37 -3.16
CA ARG A 747 -25.08 -1.00 -3.18
C ARG A 747 -24.59 -0.46 -1.82
N ALA A 748 -25.38 0.39 -1.17
CA ALA A 748 -25.04 0.94 0.15
C ALA A 748 -24.90 -0.14 1.24
N LEU A 749 -25.72 -1.20 1.18
CA LEU A 749 -25.64 -2.34 2.11
C LEU A 749 -24.35 -3.15 1.96
N ILE A 750 -23.75 -3.17 0.78
CA ILE A 750 -22.46 -3.82 0.56
C ILE A 750 -21.35 -3.05 1.29
N TYR A 751 -21.32 -1.72 1.18
CA TYR A 751 -20.40 -0.87 1.97
C TYR A 751 -20.59 -1.05 3.49
N LEU A 752 -21.81 -1.35 3.95
CA LEU A 752 -22.12 -1.59 5.36
C LEU A 752 -21.75 -2.98 5.87
N GLU A 753 -21.13 -3.84 5.04
CA GLU A 753 -20.85 -5.25 5.35
C GLU A 753 -22.14 -6.04 5.68
N GLN A 754 -23.26 -5.67 5.04
CA GLN A 754 -24.59 -6.25 5.29
C GLN A 754 -25.38 -6.56 4.00
N PRO A 755 -24.80 -7.27 3.01
CA PRO A 755 -25.44 -7.47 1.70
C PRO A 755 -26.74 -8.28 1.74
N ALA A 756 -26.96 -9.09 2.81
CA ALA A 756 -28.17 -9.88 3.00
C ALA A 756 -29.32 -9.11 3.69
N SER A 757 -29.09 -7.87 4.11
CA SER A 757 -30.11 -7.04 4.77
C SER A 757 -31.14 -6.53 3.77
N ASN A 758 -32.35 -6.25 4.23
CA ASN A 758 -33.41 -5.71 3.37
C ASN A 758 -33.15 -4.22 3.04
N PRO A 759 -32.97 -3.84 1.76
CA PRO A 759 -32.75 -2.45 1.34
C PRO A 759 -33.86 -1.49 1.79
N ALA A 760 -35.10 -1.99 1.87
CA ALA A 760 -36.25 -1.19 2.30
C ALA A 760 -36.13 -0.71 3.76
N LEU A 761 -35.45 -1.47 4.63
CA LEU A 761 -35.22 -1.06 6.02
C LEU A 761 -34.19 0.07 6.12
N LEU A 762 -33.18 0.06 5.25
CA LEU A 762 -32.20 1.14 5.18
C LEU A 762 -32.85 2.44 4.70
N LEU A 763 -33.63 2.36 3.62
CA LEU A 763 -34.40 3.50 3.11
C LEU A 763 -35.38 4.01 4.17
N GLN A 764 -36.15 3.13 4.81
CA GLN A 764 -37.10 3.51 5.86
C GLN A 764 -36.40 4.22 7.03
N LYS A 765 -35.22 3.75 7.44
CA LYS A 765 -34.44 4.37 8.52
C LYS A 765 -33.95 5.77 8.16
N ILE A 766 -33.57 5.98 6.91
CA ILE A 766 -33.15 7.30 6.40
C ILE A 766 -34.36 8.22 6.25
N GLU A 767 -35.46 7.74 5.68
CA GLU A 767 -36.72 8.50 5.54
C GLU A 767 -37.28 8.94 6.90
N GLN A 768 -37.21 8.06 7.92
CA GLN A 768 -37.64 8.38 9.28
C GLN A 768 -36.90 9.57 9.91
N THR A 769 -35.70 9.91 9.42
CA THR A 769 -34.97 11.09 9.91
C THR A 769 -35.71 12.40 9.62
N GLN A 770 -36.57 12.46 8.59
CA GLN A 770 -37.42 13.61 8.33
C GLN A 770 -38.41 13.92 9.47
N LYS A 771 -38.72 12.91 10.30
CA LYS A 771 -39.64 13.03 11.44
C LYS A 771 -38.90 13.29 12.75
N TYR A 772 -37.57 13.39 12.72
CA TYR A 772 -36.77 13.61 13.91
C TYR A 772 -36.97 15.02 14.46
N PHE A 773 -37.22 15.11 15.77
CA PHE A 773 -37.40 16.37 16.48
C PHE A 773 -36.76 16.30 17.87
N SER A 774 -36.07 17.37 18.29
CA SER A 774 -35.60 17.52 19.66
C SER A 774 -35.83 18.94 20.19
N TRP A 775 -36.20 19.03 21.46
CA TRP A 775 -36.50 20.31 22.12
C TRP A 775 -35.26 21.19 22.28
N ASP A 776 -34.10 20.59 22.51
CA ASP A 776 -32.84 21.33 22.65
C ASP A 776 -32.46 21.99 21.31
N ARG A 777 -32.60 21.27 20.19
CA ARG A 777 -32.32 21.81 18.85
C ARG A 777 -33.34 22.87 18.44
N TYR A 778 -34.62 22.65 18.76
CA TYR A 778 -35.66 23.65 18.57
C TYR A 778 -35.30 24.99 19.23
N CYS A 779 -34.76 24.96 20.46
CA CYS A 779 -34.29 26.16 21.14
C CYS A 779 -33.08 26.80 20.44
N GLU A 780 -32.12 26.03 19.93
CA GLU A 780 -31.00 26.57 19.15
C GLU A 780 -31.47 27.26 17.87
N ILE A 781 -32.44 26.67 17.15
CA ILE A 781 -33.05 27.27 15.96
C ILE A 781 -33.71 28.61 16.33
N LEU A 782 -34.52 28.65 17.39
CA LEU A 782 -35.13 29.90 17.86
C LEU A 782 -34.09 30.96 18.21
N THR A 783 -32.98 30.54 18.84
CA THR A 783 -31.87 31.43 19.20
C THR A 783 -31.31 32.13 17.98
N LYS A 784 -30.98 31.36 16.92
CA LYS A 784 -30.45 31.89 15.65
C LYS A 784 -31.51 32.71 14.89
N LYS A 785 -32.70 32.13 14.66
CA LYS A 785 -33.79 32.71 13.86
C LYS A 785 -34.19 34.10 14.36
N TYR A 786 -34.24 34.27 15.67
CA TYR A 786 -34.70 35.51 16.30
C TYR A 786 -33.58 36.36 16.91
N GLN A 787 -32.32 36.02 16.64
CA GLN A 787 -31.13 36.78 17.05
C GLN A 787 -31.07 37.08 18.56
N VAL A 788 -31.58 36.16 19.38
CA VAL A 788 -31.49 36.26 20.85
C VAL A 788 -30.21 35.60 21.36
N VAL A 789 -29.78 35.93 22.58
CA VAL A 789 -28.52 35.43 23.16
C VAL A 789 -28.60 33.94 23.45
N ASN A 790 -29.73 33.46 23.97
CA ASN A 790 -29.94 32.03 24.25
C ASN A 790 -31.44 31.73 24.45
N VAL A 791 -31.86 30.53 24.07
CA VAL A 791 -33.18 29.98 24.38
C VAL A 791 -33.01 28.62 25.06
N THR A 792 -33.74 28.36 26.14
CA THR A 792 -33.72 27.04 26.82
C THR A 792 -35.10 26.66 27.34
N MET A 793 -35.35 25.36 27.51
CA MET A 793 -36.57 24.86 28.18
C MET A 793 -36.25 24.48 29.62
N LYS A 794 -36.87 25.15 30.60
CA LYS A 794 -36.68 24.84 32.02
C LYS A 794 -38.00 24.44 32.68
N ASP A 795 -37.93 23.45 33.56
CA ASP A 795 -39.01 23.21 34.50
C ASP A 795 -38.97 24.32 35.57
N GLN A 796 -40.09 25.00 35.78
CA GLN A 796 -40.26 26.03 36.81
C GLN A 796 -41.34 25.63 37.83
N GLY A 797 -41.69 24.34 37.89
CA GLY A 797 -42.79 23.83 38.72
C GLY A 797 -44.16 24.14 38.13
N PHE A 798 -44.24 24.27 36.80
CA PHE A 798 -45.48 24.56 36.09
C PHE A 798 -46.15 23.25 35.66
N GLU A 799 -47.39 23.01 36.13
CA GLU A 799 -48.10 21.74 35.93
C GLU A 799 -48.33 21.38 34.46
N GLN A 800 -48.43 22.38 33.58
CA GLN A 800 -48.57 22.16 32.13
C GLN A 800 -47.19 21.95 31.46
N GLY A 801 -46.11 21.78 32.21
CA GLY A 801 -44.78 21.38 31.75
C GLY A 801 -43.76 22.51 31.65
N LYS A 802 -42.61 22.24 31.01
CA LYS A 802 -41.48 23.19 30.91
C LYS A 802 -41.85 24.53 30.25
N SER A 803 -41.28 25.61 30.77
CA SER A 803 -41.40 26.99 30.29
C SER A 803 -40.23 27.34 29.36
N LEU A 804 -40.48 28.22 28.39
CA LEU A 804 -39.46 28.72 27.47
C LEU A 804 -38.71 29.89 28.13
N MET A 805 -37.38 29.82 28.16
CA MET A 805 -36.51 30.82 28.77
C MET A 805 -35.72 31.53 27.68
N ILE A 806 -35.91 32.83 27.52
CA ILE A 806 -35.20 33.67 26.56
C ILE A 806 -34.20 34.54 27.29
N LYS A 807 -32.95 34.54 26.81
CA LYS A 807 -31.93 35.51 27.16
C LYS A 807 -31.67 36.37 25.94
N SER A 808 -31.76 37.69 26.07
CA SER A 808 -31.51 38.66 24.99
C SER A 808 -30.73 39.85 25.53
N SER A 809 -29.92 40.47 24.68
CA SER A 809 -29.23 41.73 24.98
C SER A 809 -30.18 42.93 25.00
N GLN A 810 -31.40 42.76 24.49
CA GLN A 810 -32.45 43.78 24.47
C GLN A 810 -33.56 43.48 25.49
N ASP A 811 -34.16 44.52 26.02
CA ASP A 811 -35.39 44.42 26.83
C ASP A 811 -36.56 43.95 25.98
N ILE A 812 -37.56 43.32 26.62
CA ILE A 812 -38.72 42.74 25.94
C ILE A 812 -39.49 43.76 25.07
N GLY A 813 -39.53 45.03 25.47
CA GLY A 813 -40.21 46.08 24.71
C GLY A 813 -39.44 46.60 23.49
N ALA A 814 -38.14 46.33 23.41
CA ALA A 814 -37.26 46.79 22.34
C ALA A 814 -37.01 45.72 21.27
N HIS A 815 -37.35 44.45 21.54
CA HIS A 815 -37.07 43.34 20.64
C HIS A 815 -38.23 43.06 19.67
N SER A 816 -37.97 43.17 18.37
CA SER A 816 -39.01 43.10 17.32
C SER A 816 -39.74 41.76 17.20
N TYR A 817 -39.19 40.67 17.74
CA TYR A 817 -39.67 39.31 17.50
C TYR A 817 -40.33 38.59 18.70
N VAL A 818 -40.64 39.30 19.79
CA VAL A 818 -41.11 38.64 21.04
C VAL A 818 -42.36 37.77 20.86
N LEU A 819 -43.41 38.26 20.17
CA LEU A 819 -44.62 37.45 19.99
C LEU A 819 -44.42 36.38 18.91
N ALA A 820 -43.55 36.63 17.92
CA ALA A 820 -43.16 35.61 16.95
C ALA A 820 -42.45 34.41 17.60
N ILE A 821 -41.57 34.64 18.59
CA ILE A 821 -40.94 33.56 19.36
C ILE A 821 -42.01 32.76 20.13
N LEU A 822 -42.94 33.44 20.81
CA LEU A 822 -44.03 32.80 21.54
C LEU A 822 -44.95 32.01 20.60
N ALA A 823 -45.21 32.56 19.42
CA ALA A 823 -46.02 31.96 18.36
C ALA A 823 -45.44 30.64 17.84
N ASP A 824 -44.17 30.67 17.47
CA ASP A 824 -43.45 29.51 17.00
C ASP A 824 -43.45 28.42 18.07
N TRP A 825 -43.32 28.79 19.35
CA TRP A 825 -43.33 27.83 20.46
C TRP A 825 -44.68 27.16 20.65
N ILE A 826 -45.76 27.91 20.64
CA ILE A 826 -47.11 27.35 20.75
C ILE A 826 -47.38 26.43 19.56
N THR A 827 -47.08 26.88 18.34
CA THR A 827 -47.33 26.13 17.11
C THR A 827 -46.53 24.83 17.10
N THR A 828 -45.22 24.90 17.38
CA THR A 828 -44.34 23.74 17.41
C THR A 828 -44.72 22.76 18.52
N SER A 829 -45.10 23.24 19.70
CA SER A 829 -45.55 22.34 20.76
C SER A 829 -46.81 21.58 20.38
N ARG A 830 -47.74 22.20 19.67
CA ARG A 830 -48.96 21.53 19.20
C ARG A 830 -48.71 20.53 18.08
N THR A 831 -47.83 20.84 17.12
CA THR A 831 -47.47 19.89 16.05
C THR A 831 -46.76 18.66 16.59
N GLN A 832 -46.02 18.79 17.70
CA GLN A 832 -45.38 17.68 18.41
C GLN A 832 -46.32 16.94 19.39
N GLY A 833 -47.64 17.15 19.31
CA GLY A 833 -48.64 16.37 20.05
C GLY A 833 -48.89 16.81 21.50
N SER A 834 -48.50 18.02 21.88
CA SER A 834 -48.74 18.56 23.22
C SER A 834 -50.23 18.89 23.44
N HIS A 835 -50.83 18.37 24.52
CA HIS A 835 -52.19 18.71 24.97
C HIS A 835 -52.24 19.97 25.86
N ARG A 836 -51.15 20.75 25.92
CA ARG A 836 -51.05 21.94 26.78
C ARG A 836 -52.01 23.02 26.34
N SER A 837 -52.76 23.60 27.29
CA SER A 837 -53.63 24.74 27.05
C SER A 837 -53.01 26.08 27.48
N ILE A 838 -51.90 26.05 28.22
CA ILE A 838 -51.23 27.25 28.74
C ILE A 838 -49.73 27.18 28.48
N PHE A 839 -49.16 28.30 28.01
CA PHE A 839 -47.75 28.46 27.63
C PHE A 839 -47.10 29.60 28.42
N GLN A 840 -45.94 29.36 29.00
CA GLN A 840 -45.15 30.33 29.78
C GLN A 840 -43.77 30.61 29.17
N MET A 841 -43.51 31.87 28.80
CA MET A 841 -42.22 32.33 28.28
C MET A 841 -41.63 33.41 29.19
N TYR A 842 -40.42 33.18 29.69
CA TYR A 842 -39.66 34.13 30.50
C TYR A 842 -38.62 34.85 29.64
N TRP A 843 -38.50 36.17 29.83
CA TRP A 843 -37.46 37.00 29.22
C TRP A 843 -36.44 37.45 30.27
N ASN A 844 -35.15 37.32 29.97
CA ASN A 844 -33.99 37.70 30.79
C ASN A 844 -34.12 37.27 32.27
N ASP A 845 -33.98 35.97 32.53
CA ASP A 845 -33.91 35.38 33.89
C ASP A 845 -35.02 35.86 34.85
N LYS A 846 -36.27 35.87 34.35
CA LYS A 846 -37.53 36.22 35.05
C LYS A 846 -37.84 37.71 35.17
N SER A 847 -37.18 38.56 34.39
CA SER A 847 -37.48 40.00 34.32
C SER A 847 -38.89 40.26 33.79
N ASP A 848 -39.33 39.46 32.81
CA ASP A 848 -40.69 39.51 32.27
C ASP A 848 -41.22 38.10 32.01
N LEU A 849 -42.50 37.86 32.31
CA LEU A 849 -43.20 36.60 32.06
C LEU A 849 -44.39 36.84 31.14
N LEU A 850 -44.42 36.15 30.00
CA LEU A 850 -45.61 36.02 29.17
C LEU A 850 -46.30 34.68 29.44
N VAL A 851 -47.60 34.74 29.69
CA VAL A 851 -48.46 33.56 29.83
C VAL A 851 -49.58 33.64 28.80
N TYR A 852 -49.62 32.67 27.90
CA TYR A 852 -50.69 32.55 26.92
C TYR A 852 -51.61 31.38 27.26
N ASN A 853 -52.90 31.65 27.42
CA ASN A 853 -53.95 30.64 27.61
C ASN A 853 -54.74 30.50 26.30
N LEU A 854 -54.63 29.32 25.67
CA LEU A 854 -55.31 28.99 24.42
C LEU A 854 -56.83 28.99 24.58
N ASN A 855 -57.36 28.44 25.67
CA ASN A 855 -58.81 28.29 25.87
C ASN A 855 -59.51 29.64 26.06
N GLU A 856 -58.80 30.61 26.65
CA GLU A 856 -59.31 31.96 26.90
C GLU A 856 -58.90 32.97 25.83
N ALA A 857 -58.09 32.57 24.84
CA ALA A 857 -57.44 33.45 23.87
C ALA A 857 -56.84 34.70 24.55
N LYS A 858 -56.10 34.48 25.63
CA LYS A 858 -55.64 35.51 26.57
C LYS A 858 -54.13 35.46 26.76
N LEU A 859 -53.46 36.58 26.49
CA LEU A 859 -52.05 36.79 26.75
C LEU A 859 -51.88 37.69 27.96
N THR A 860 -51.12 37.24 28.94
CA THR A 860 -50.80 38.01 30.16
C THR A 860 -49.31 38.27 30.18
N HIS A 861 -48.91 39.54 30.27
CA HIS A 861 -47.53 39.94 30.49
C HIS A 861 -47.38 40.47 31.91
N LYS A 862 -46.43 39.90 32.66
CA LYS A 862 -46.08 40.33 34.02
C LYS A 862 -44.63 40.79 34.03
N SER A 863 -44.43 42.09 34.26
CA SER A 863 -43.09 42.66 34.42
C SER A 863 -42.65 42.61 35.88
N ALA A 864 -41.50 42.00 36.14
CA ALA A 864 -40.90 41.92 37.48
C ALA A 864 -40.31 43.28 37.91
N VAL A 865 -39.93 44.15 36.97
CA VAL A 865 -39.33 45.47 37.24
C VAL A 865 -40.40 46.52 37.60
N GLN A 866 -41.59 46.44 36.99
CA GLN A 866 -42.65 47.45 37.17
C GLN A 866 -43.82 47.00 38.06
N GLY A 867 -43.89 45.73 38.47
CA GLY A 867 -44.98 45.18 39.29
C GLY A 867 -46.37 45.19 38.60
N LYS A 868 -46.43 45.56 37.32
CA LYS A 868 -47.67 45.69 36.55
C LYS A 868 -47.95 44.41 35.76
N THR A 869 -49.20 43.96 35.80
CA THR A 869 -49.71 42.87 34.95
C THR A 869 -50.58 43.48 33.86
N GLN A 870 -50.20 43.26 32.61
CA GLN A 870 -50.99 43.66 31.45
C GLN A 870 -51.66 42.43 30.83
N VAL A 871 -52.95 42.56 30.48
CA VAL A 871 -53.76 41.46 29.93
C VAL A 871 -54.29 41.89 28.58
N PHE A 872 -53.99 41.10 27.56
CA PHE A 872 -54.44 41.27 26.19
C PHE A 872 -55.45 40.17 25.84
N LYS A 873 -56.56 40.51 25.18
CA LYS A 873 -57.64 39.56 24.83
C LYS A 873 -57.91 39.56 23.32
N GLY A 874 -58.11 38.36 22.75
CA GLY A 874 -58.75 38.12 21.44
C GLY A 874 -58.27 39.04 20.30
N CYS A 875 -59.08 40.05 19.95
CA CYS A 875 -58.81 40.98 18.86
C CYS A 875 -57.51 41.78 19.02
N GLN A 876 -57.10 42.08 20.26
CA GLN A 876 -55.84 42.78 20.52
C GLN A 876 -54.62 41.90 20.20
N ILE A 877 -54.74 40.60 20.41
CA ILE A 877 -53.67 39.63 20.13
C ILE A 877 -53.55 39.45 18.61
N ALA A 878 -54.66 39.27 17.90
CA ALA A 878 -54.64 39.15 16.44
C ALA A 878 -53.98 40.36 15.75
N ASN A 879 -54.28 41.59 16.21
CA ASN A 879 -53.64 42.79 15.70
C ASN A 879 -52.15 42.87 16.02
N LEU A 880 -51.72 42.46 17.22
CA LEU A 880 -50.31 42.43 17.60
C LEU A 880 -49.51 41.40 16.79
N TRP A 881 -50.10 40.26 16.47
CA TRP A 881 -49.49 39.22 15.64
C TRP A 881 -49.39 39.63 14.18
N LEU A 882 -50.43 40.27 13.63
CA LEU A 882 -50.41 40.85 12.28
C LEU A 882 -49.37 41.98 12.16
N LEU A 883 -49.26 42.86 13.17
CA LEU A 883 -48.28 43.95 13.18
C LEU A 883 -46.83 43.44 13.18
N GLN A 884 -46.51 42.41 13.96
CA GLN A 884 -45.16 41.81 13.96
C GLN A 884 -44.88 40.96 12.72
N ALA A 885 -45.87 40.25 12.18
CA ALA A 885 -45.72 39.52 10.93
C ALA A 885 -45.46 40.46 9.74
N PHE A 886 -46.08 41.64 9.72
CA PHE A 886 -45.82 42.67 8.71
C PHE A 886 -44.45 43.34 8.90
N SER A 887 -43.98 43.58 10.13
CA SER A 887 -42.64 44.14 10.33
C SER A 887 -41.52 43.16 9.92
N SER A 888 -41.73 41.86 10.08
CA SER A 888 -40.77 40.82 9.65
C SER A 888 -40.75 40.54 8.14
N LEU A 889 -41.72 41.07 7.38
CA LEU A 889 -41.81 40.93 5.92
C LEU A 889 -41.28 42.19 5.17
N LEU A 890 -40.98 43.26 5.91
CA LEU A 890 -40.52 44.56 5.40
C LEU A 890 -39.04 44.87 5.72
N GLU A 891 -38.38 44.06 6.56
CA GLU A 891 -36.91 43.94 6.69
C GLU A 891 -36.42 42.82 5.77
#